data_AF-A0A933L7N6-F1
#
_entry.id   AF-A0A933L7N6-F1
#
_cell.length_a   1.000
_cell.length_b   1.000
_cell.length_c   1.000
_cell.angle_alpha   90.00
_cell.angle_beta   90.00
_cell.angle_gamma   90.00
#
_symmetry.space_group_name_H-M   'P 1'
#
loop_
_entity.id
_entity.type
_entity.pdbx_description
1 polymer ?
#
loop_
_entity_poly.entity_id
_entity_poly.type
_entity_poly.pdbx_seq_one_letter_code
_entity_poly.pdbx_strand_id
1 'polypeptide(L)'
;MQAASPQCACSLTQINPGGGRVGEDACCGRANPGSGCSGEPSAGKASPVSARHIAALIVAVVFLVVGSISAQADYVGDLDPYGDNFLALRTGPGTDYRMIRRLGPDTIVTVLERDGRWRLIELDDGTRGWAYGAYILPGLPPGWEDQGPGDDETVSPPDDDVVVPPDEETEPPPVSDDTAVPEIGRWTVYSNDRYGTSIEYPAAAFVALPPPDNNDGLSFEARVGTARFMVFAAQNVFDMTLPELMADDIAGSADDTVTYKRSGEDWYVLSGYRGGDVFYRKVLLSGGGSQVNTFEITYPRSQRAVFDPVAARMAKSLSAGTGVLDEDVPPPVVEPPPEDDFDTAPPDDEIAAPPSDEEIRVEPEPQPPQIAPDAWRAPLEETLFDGAPTPLFLPHQAHGGVFDTSARYEDGELVVDVPANSGWGKVGLLSNDPLVWMDDFHGDAETRVTFALDPQRTTGFGLALAQPGWGGVGGNDPGYPDVRFYWIGNPDGKDARVEMHVDPHGTDDFWKGIAGSTAPRSVTFVLRPGTVSVALDGKTVAERPWPALRSGIGLRVYAFSHPADVNLPARMGLRSINVARIYPTAPEAIEPAPGVEPLPVETLFDGAPTPVFEPAAVAGGDFDAFARYVDGALAIDVPAGHSWGKTGLISAEPLVVLDNRAYETPVRLTLTVDPARTGTFVVALAGDKVVEMWPGHNAWFVLARLPDEASYLLQANAGPYNDRVRKIPAAWFDAHWDGRIQYDIGHDFGCIRIPDGPSLCAQLPTSVGNRLFATILAHAPAEGKATGLVLRQITRGLVTPPGLTADHRWFFVDDDAFDADQYLEDLGSLLP
;
A
#
# COMPACT_ATOMS: atom_id res chain seq x y z
N MET A 1 -29.73 51.99 -14.57
CA MET A 1 -28.59 52.89 -14.81
C MET A 1 -27.71 52.88 -13.57
N GLN A 2 -26.39 52.70 -13.75
CA GLN A 2 -25.24 53.39 -13.11
C GLN A 2 -25.24 53.63 -11.58
N ALA A 3 -24.11 53.56 -10.85
CA ALA A 3 -22.69 53.23 -11.13
C ALA A 3 -22.05 52.90 -9.75
N ALA A 4 -21.25 51.85 -9.54
CA ALA A 4 -19.87 51.53 -9.99
C ALA A 4 -18.73 52.19 -9.16
N SER A 5 -17.97 51.32 -8.45
CA SER A 5 -16.52 51.42 -8.15
C SER A 5 -16.03 52.47 -7.12
N PRO A 6 -14.75 52.43 -6.63
CA PRO A 6 -13.64 51.49 -6.89
C PRO A 6 -12.89 50.93 -5.65
N GLN A 7 -11.92 50.03 -5.93
CA GLN A 7 -10.86 49.54 -5.03
C GLN A 7 -9.63 50.49 -4.98
N CYS A 8 -8.71 50.28 -4.03
CA CYS A 8 -7.25 50.46 -4.12
C CYS A 8 -6.60 49.92 -2.81
N ALA A 9 -5.74 48.90 -2.80
CA ALA A 9 -4.40 48.74 -3.37
C ALA A 9 -3.27 49.17 -2.40
N CYS A 10 -2.47 48.20 -1.93
CA CYS A 10 -1.24 48.41 -1.17
C CYS A 10 -0.05 48.71 -2.11
N SER A 11 1.00 49.37 -1.59
CA SER A 11 2.33 49.32 -2.22
C SER A 11 3.47 49.49 -1.21
N LEU A 12 4.35 48.49 -1.21
CA LEU A 12 5.82 48.49 -0.99
C LEU A 12 6.46 49.61 -0.14
N THR A 13 7.26 49.21 0.86
CA THR A 13 8.72 49.48 0.89
C THR A 13 9.41 48.43 1.79
N GLN A 14 10.66 48.10 1.48
CA GLN A 14 11.45 47.00 2.05
C GLN A 14 12.49 47.46 3.10
N ILE A 15 13.14 46.49 3.77
CA ILE A 15 14.44 46.57 4.51
C ILE A 15 14.41 47.15 5.95
N ASN A 16 14.40 46.23 6.94
CA ASN A 16 15.48 45.90 7.92
C ASN A 16 16.27 47.02 8.67
N PRO A 17 17.04 46.72 9.76
CA PRO A 17 17.13 45.48 10.56
C PRO A 17 17.19 45.70 12.10
N GLY A 18 17.16 44.58 12.87
CA GLY A 18 17.62 44.50 14.26
C GLY A 18 16.61 44.99 15.32
N GLY A 19 16.52 44.40 16.52
CA GLY A 19 17.34 43.36 17.14
C GLY A 19 17.51 43.69 18.63
N GLY A 20 17.31 42.71 19.53
CA GLY A 20 17.52 42.91 20.97
C GLY A 20 16.38 42.39 21.85
N ARG A 21 16.56 41.20 22.40
CA ARG A 21 15.78 40.64 23.51
C ARG A 21 15.95 41.48 24.79
N VAL A 22 14.88 41.71 25.53
CA VAL A 22 14.68 41.49 27.00
C VAL A 22 13.15 41.46 27.20
N GLY A 23 12.50 40.64 28.04
CA GLY A 23 12.95 39.62 28.98
C GLY A 23 12.03 39.63 30.22
N GLU A 24 11.16 38.62 30.30
CA GLU A 24 10.52 38.07 31.51
C GLU A 24 9.47 38.86 32.35
N ASP A 25 8.60 38.05 32.96
CA ASP A 25 7.84 38.21 34.20
C ASP A 25 6.57 39.08 34.35
N ALA A 26 5.43 38.38 34.17
CA ALA A 26 4.60 37.86 35.27
C ALA A 26 3.38 38.64 35.83
N CYS A 27 2.27 37.90 35.83
CA CYS A 27 1.27 37.75 36.90
C CYS A 27 0.18 38.81 37.18
N CYS A 28 -1.06 38.30 37.12
CA CYS A 28 -2.26 38.67 37.92
C CYS A 28 -2.88 40.07 37.71
N GLY A 29 -4.20 40.23 37.60
CA GLY A 29 -5.31 39.26 37.62
C GLY A 29 -6.59 39.85 38.23
N ARG A 30 -7.76 39.30 37.86
CA ARG A 30 -9.13 39.60 38.39
C ARG A 30 -9.69 41.02 38.09
N ALA A 31 -11.00 41.28 38.10
CA ALA A 31 -12.21 40.48 37.82
C ALA A 31 -13.48 41.37 37.89
N ASN A 32 -14.42 41.24 36.93
CA ASN A 32 -15.92 41.25 37.06
C ASN A 32 -16.67 42.34 37.91
N PRO A 33 -18.02 42.37 37.97
CA PRO A 33 -19.11 41.97 37.03
C PRO A 33 -19.92 43.25 36.58
N GLY A 34 -21.15 43.29 36.03
CA GLY A 34 -22.17 42.33 35.53
C GLY A 34 -23.59 42.97 35.49
N SER A 35 -24.65 42.16 35.21
CA SER A 35 -26.10 42.53 35.10
C SER A 35 -26.53 43.40 33.89
N GLY A 36 -27.74 43.27 33.29
CA GLY A 36 -28.82 42.27 33.43
C GLY A 36 -30.22 42.77 33.01
N CYS A 37 -31.04 41.87 32.42
CA CYS A 37 -32.54 41.90 32.28
C CYS A 37 -33.27 42.64 31.11
N SER A 38 -33.65 41.85 30.09
CA SER A 38 -35.01 41.63 29.47
C SER A 38 -36.11 42.71 29.32
N GLY A 39 -36.79 42.72 28.14
CA GLY A 39 -38.16 43.27 27.94
C GLY A 39 -38.67 43.31 26.47
N GLU A 40 -39.88 42.79 26.21
CA GLU A 40 -40.66 42.77 24.93
C GLU A 40 -42.08 43.40 25.17
N PRO A 41 -43.07 43.46 24.23
CA PRO A 41 -43.11 43.69 22.77
C PRO A 41 -44.23 44.70 22.32
N SER A 42 -44.42 45.02 21.01
CA SER A 42 -45.73 45.47 20.45
C SER A 42 -45.83 45.36 18.90
N ALA A 43 -47.03 45.51 18.30
CA ALA A 43 -47.39 44.98 16.96
C ALA A 43 -48.21 45.91 16.02
N GLY A 44 -48.37 45.55 14.72
CA GLY A 44 -49.48 46.08 13.88
C GLY A 44 -49.47 45.91 12.33
N LYS A 45 -50.36 45.03 11.80
CA LYS A 45 -51.36 45.19 10.68
C LYS A 45 -50.98 45.84 9.31
N ALA A 46 -51.58 45.55 8.13
CA ALA A 46 -52.50 44.51 7.62
C ALA A 46 -52.64 44.59 6.06
N SER A 47 -53.25 43.58 5.39
CA SER A 47 -53.41 43.43 3.91
C SER A 47 -54.62 44.17 3.29
N PRO A 48 -54.86 44.07 1.96
CA PRO A 48 -55.98 43.22 1.48
C PRO A 48 -55.76 42.45 0.15
N VAL A 49 -56.79 41.68 -0.26
CA VAL A 49 -56.76 40.54 -1.22
C VAL A 49 -57.88 40.64 -2.30
N SER A 50 -57.65 40.07 -3.51
CA SER A 50 -58.66 39.63 -4.52
C SER A 50 -57.92 39.00 -5.72
N ALA A 51 -58.31 37.93 -6.44
CA ALA A 51 -59.31 36.85 -6.38
C ALA A 51 -59.07 35.91 -7.62
N ARG A 52 -59.53 34.66 -7.82
CA ARG A 52 -60.35 33.69 -7.04
C ARG A 52 -60.27 32.27 -7.68
N HIS A 53 -60.49 31.22 -6.88
CA HIS A 53 -60.92 29.83 -7.22
C HIS A 53 -60.17 29.01 -8.32
N ILE A 54 -59.40 27.99 -7.90
CA ILE A 54 -59.75 26.54 -7.86
C ILE A 54 -58.56 25.82 -7.19
N ALA A 55 -58.75 25.25 -5.99
CA ALA A 55 -57.91 24.21 -5.36
C ALA A 55 -58.36 24.00 -3.91
N ALA A 56 -59.51 23.36 -3.70
CA ALA A 56 -59.99 22.95 -2.39
C ALA A 56 -60.29 21.44 -2.36
N LEU A 57 -59.31 20.62 -2.79
CA LEU A 57 -59.36 19.15 -2.60
C LEU A 57 -58.01 18.40 -2.63
N ILE A 58 -56.84 19.07 -2.60
CA ILE A 58 -55.53 18.38 -2.52
C ILE A 58 -54.68 19.08 -1.44
N VAL A 59 -55.00 18.80 -0.17
CA VAL A 59 -54.12 19.05 1.01
C VAL A 59 -54.41 18.01 2.11
N ALA A 60 -55.67 17.57 2.26
CA ALA A 60 -56.09 16.64 3.32
C ALA A 60 -55.91 15.13 3.00
N VAL A 61 -55.34 14.77 1.85
CA VAL A 61 -54.98 13.37 1.48
C VAL A 61 -53.54 13.33 0.96
N VAL A 62 -52.63 13.96 1.72
CA VAL A 62 -51.16 13.86 1.53
C VAL A 62 -50.50 13.21 2.76
N PHE A 63 -51.30 12.60 3.65
CA PHE A 63 -50.84 12.06 4.93
C PHE A 63 -51.18 10.58 5.19
N LEU A 64 -51.80 9.87 4.24
CA LEU A 64 -52.32 8.52 4.51
C LEU A 64 -52.42 7.58 3.29
N VAL A 65 -51.32 7.47 2.53
CA VAL A 65 -50.81 6.17 2.02
C VAL A 65 -49.27 6.25 2.04
N VAL A 66 -48.69 6.24 3.24
CA VAL A 66 -47.32 5.73 3.36
C VAL A 66 -47.47 4.22 3.25
N GLY A 67 -47.08 3.65 2.12
CA GLY A 67 -46.87 2.21 2.04
C GLY A 67 -45.81 1.84 3.08
N SER A 68 -46.14 0.93 3.99
CA SER A 68 -45.20 0.46 5.01
C SER A 68 -44.04 -0.28 4.34
N ILE A 69 -43.01 0.46 3.95
CA ILE A 69 -41.67 -0.08 3.82
C ILE A 69 -41.30 -0.49 5.24
N SER A 70 -41.34 -1.79 5.53
CA SER A 70 -40.73 -2.32 6.75
C SER A 70 -39.28 -1.86 6.73
N ALA A 71 -38.89 -1.03 7.69
CA ALA A 71 -37.49 -0.65 7.82
C ALA A 71 -36.71 -1.94 8.12
N GLN A 72 -35.87 -2.35 7.18
CA GLN A 72 -35.09 -3.57 7.32
C GLN A 72 -34.04 -3.31 8.40
N ALA A 73 -33.99 -4.18 9.40
CA ALA A 73 -32.91 -4.17 10.37
C ALA A 73 -31.63 -4.60 9.65
N ASP A 74 -30.56 -3.84 9.88
CA ASP A 74 -29.18 -4.12 9.49
C ASP A 74 -28.36 -4.25 10.78
N TYR A 75 -27.08 -4.63 10.69
CA TYR A 75 -26.23 -4.77 11.88
C TYR A 75 -24.77 -4.43 11.65
N VAL A 76 -24.05 -4.18 12.74
CA VAL A 76 -22.62 -3.89 12.71
C VAL A 76 -21.81 -5.17 12.58
N GLY A 77 -21.06 -5.33 11.48
CA GLY A 77 -20.28 -6.53 11.17
C GLY A 77 -18.90 -6.22 10.58
N ASP A 78 -18.14 -7.28 10.31
CA ASP A 78 -16.78 -7.24 9.72
C ASP A 78 -15.78 -6.30 10.41
N LEU A 79 -15.92 -6.13 11.72
CA LEU A 79 -14.97 -5.41 12.56
C LEU A 79 -13.75 -6.29 12.87
N ASP A 80 -12.56 -5.69 12.90
CA ASP A 80 -11.32 -6.38 13.27
C ASP A 80 -11.29 -6.68 14.79
N PRO A 81 -11.32 -7.96 15.22
CA PRO A 81 -11.33 -8.33 16.62
C PRO A 81 -9.97 -8.16 17.32
N TYR A 82 -8.90 -7.92 16.55
CA TYR A 82 -7.55 -7.67 17.06
C TYR A 82 -7.13 -6.19 16.96
N GLY A 83 -7.94 -5.37 16.27
CA GLY A 83 -7.83 -3.92 16.19
C GLY A 83 -8.59 -3.20 17.31
N ASP A 84 -9.25 -2.08 16.99
CA ASP A 84 -10.07 -1.35 17.97
C ASP A 84 -11.50 -1.91 18.15
N ASN A 85 -11.93 -2.78 17.23
CA ASN A 85 -13.16 -3.59 17.28
C ASN A 85 -14.45 -2.77 17.55
N PHE A 86 -14.60 -1.59 16.94
CA PHE A 86 -15.87 -0.85 16.99
C PHE A 86 -16.16 -0.02 15.74
N LEU A 87 -17.44 0.15 15.41
CA LEU A 87 -17.91 1.11 14.42
C LEU A 87 -18.22 2.48 15.05
N ALA A 88 -17.66 3.55 14.49
CA ALA A 88 -17.89 4.91 14.93
C ALA A 88 -19.25 5.46 14.45
N LEU A 89 -20.18 5.72 15.38
CA LEU A 89 -21.38 6.51 15.15
C LEU A 89 -21.05 8.00 15.35
N ARG A 90 -21.36 8.87 14.38
CA ARG A 90 -20.91 10.28 14.31
C ARG A 90 -22.06 11.26 14.10
N THR A 91 -21.78 12.55 14.26
CA THR A 91 -22.77 13.63 14.01
C THR A 91 -23.01 13.95 12.54
N GLY A 92 -22.20 13.44 11.62
CA GLY A 92 -22.28 13.71 10.17
C GLY A 92 -21.46 12.70 9.35
N PRO A 93 -21.66 12.65 8.02
CA PRO A 93 -21.06 11.66 7.12
C PRO A 93 -19.59 11.98 6.82
N GLY A 94 -18.68 11.57 7.70
CA GLY A 94 -17.23 11.75 7.52
C GLY A 94 -16.44 11.46 8.79
N THR A 95 -15.15 11.15 8.65
CA THR A 95 -14.21 10.95 9.75
C THR A 95 -14.02 12.20 10.61
N ASP A 96 -14.20 13.36 10.02
CA ASP A 96 -13.99 14.67 10.64
C ASP A 96 -15.20 15.09 11.50
N TYR A 97 -16.33 14.42 11.35
CA TYR A 97 -17.51 14.66 12.18
C TYR A 97 -17.37 13.97 13.53
N ARG A 98 -17.68 14.73 14.59
CA ARG A 98 -17.58 14.28 15.99
C ARG A 98 -18.30 12.94 16.21
N MET A 99 -17.57 11.96 16.73
CA MET A 99 -18.11 10.69 17.20
C MET A 99 -19.04 10.91 18.42
N ILE A 100 -20.17 10.21 18.43
CA ILE A 100 -21.20 10.26 19.48
C ILE A 100 -21.36 8.92 20.21
N ARG A 101 -21.06 7.79 19.57
CA ARG A 101 -21.07 6.46 20.19
C ARG A 101 -20.11 5.51 19.43
N ARG A 102 -19.64 4.48 20.12
CA ARG A 102 -18.96 3.31 19.54
C ARG A 102 -19.96 2.15 19.51
N LEU A 103 -20.09 1.47 18.38
CA LEU A 103 -20.97 0.31 18.21
C LEU A 103 -20.10 -0.95 18.12
N GLY A 104 -20.37 -1.96 18.94
CA GLY A 104 -19.64 -3.24 18.85
C GLY A 104 -20.16 -4.10 17.69
N PRO A 105 -19.52 -5.25 17.42
CA PRO A 105 -20.08 -6.25 16.52
C PRO A 105 -21.49 -6.67 16.96
N ASP A 106 -22.29 -7.13 16.00
CA ASP A 106 -23.67 -7.59 16.14
C ASP A 106 -24.68 -6.53 16.64
N THR A 107 -24.29 -5.25 16.74
CA THR A 107 -25.21 -4.16 17.12
C THR A 107 -26.28 -3.96 16.04
N ILE A 108 -27.57 -4.11 16.38
CA ILE A 108 -28.70 -3.78 15.46
C ILE A 108 -28.70 -2.29 15.15
N VAL A 109 -28.88 -1.96 13.88
CA VAL A 109 -29.05 -0.60 13.38
C VAL A 109 -30.18 -0.55 12.35
N THR A 110 -30.92 0.55 12.29
CA THR A 110 -31.87 0.81 11.19
C THR A 110 -31.29 1.91 10.30
N VAL A 111 -31.01 1.62 9.02
CA VAL A 111 -30.52 2.63 8.07
C VAL A 111 -31.66 3.54 7.62
N LEU A 112 -31.57 4.81 8.01
CA LEU A 112 -32.54 5.86 7.67
C LEU A 112 -32.18 6.65 6.40
N GLU A 113 -30.89 6.89 6.16
CA GLU A 113 -30.40 7.70 5.03
C GLU A 113 -29.00 7.23 4.59
N ARG A 114 -28.61 7.53 3.34
CA ARG A 114 -27.32 7.14 2.76
C ARG A 114 -26.67 8.34 2.10
N ASP A 115 -25.43 8.65 2.48
CA ASP A 115 -24.62 9.73 1.90
C ASP A 115 -23.20 9.20 1.66
N GLY A 116 -22.87 8.97 0.38
CA GLY A 116 -21.63 8.32 -0.05
C GLY A 116 -21.35 7.01 0.70
N ARG A 117 -20.19 6.94 1.36
CA ARG A 117 -19.74 5.80 2.17
C ARG A 117 -20.39 5.74 3.57
N TRP A 118 -21.25 6.68 3.93
CA TRP A 118 -21.85 6.78 5.26
C TRP A 118 -23.35 6.43 5.25
N ARG A 119 -23.83 5.98 6.41
CA ARG A 119 -25.23 5.61 6.65
C ARG A 119 -25.70 6.39 7.88
N LEU A 120 -26.78 7.17 7.74
CA LEU A 120 -27.50 7.68 8.89
C LEU A 120 -28.26 6.50 9.47
N ILE A 121 -27.89 6.07 10.66
CA ILE A 121 -28.51 4.95 11.35
C ILE A 121 -29.20 5.40 12.64
N GLU A 122 -30.25 4.67 12.99
CA GLU A 122 -30.96 4.74 14.26
C GLU A 122 -30.73 3.44 15.05
N LEU A 123 -30.44 3.58 16.35
CA LEU A 123 -30.36 2.47 17.30
C LEU A 123 -31.72 2.23 17.97
N ASP A 124 -31.86 1.09 18.65
CA ASP A 124 -33.03 0.70 19.44
C ASP A 124 -33.45 1.75 20.49
N ASP A 125 -32.48 2.43 21.12
CA ASP A 125 -32.70 3.53 22.07
C ASP A 125 -33.11 4.87 21.42
N GLY A 126 -33.24 4.90 20.09
CA GLY A 126 -33.57 6.09 19.30
C GLY A 126 -32.40 7.03 19.04
N THR A 127 -31.16 6.66 19.41
CA THR A 127 -29.96 7.45 19.07
C THR A 127 -29.72 7.41 17.56
N ARG A 128 -29.61 8.60 16.94
CA ARG A 128 -29.32 8.76 15.51
C ARG A 128 -27.92 9.29 15.28
N GLY A 129 -27.23 8.76 14.27
CA GLY A 129 -25.95 9.28 13.81
C GLY A 129 -25.45 8.61 12.55
N TRP A 130 -24.38 9.15 11.99
CA TRP A 130 -23.76 8.67 10.76
C TRP A 130 -22.64 7.68 11.06
N ALA A 131 -22.72 6.48 10.52
CA ALA A 131 -21.70 5.44 10.66
C ALA A 131 -21.17 5.01 9.29
N TYR A 132 -19.95 4.48 9.25
CA TYR A 132 -19.30 4.09 8.00
C TYR A 132 -19.92 2.80 7.47
N GLY A 133 -20.48 2.85 6.27
CA GLY A 133 -21.41 1.85 5.75
C GLY A 133 -20.78 0.51 5.33
N ALA A 134 -19.45 0.40 5.28
CA ALA A 134 -18.78 -0.86 4.99
C ALA A 134 -18.91 -1.89 6.13
N TYR A 135 -19.16 -1.42 7.35
CA TYR A 135 -19.35 -2.26 8.55
C TYR A 135 -20.82 -2.37 8.94
N ILE A 136 -21.75 -2.09 8.02
CA ILE A 136 -23.20 -2.23 8.24
C ILE A 136 -23.71 -3.27 7.23
N LEU A 137 -23.92 -4.49 7.73
CA LEU A 137 -24.33 -5.65 6.96
C LEU A 137 -25.86 -5.79 6.97
N PRO A 138 -26.47 -6.25 5.86
CA PRO A 138 -27.92 -6.34 5.75
C PRO A 138 -28.51 -7.47 6.60
N GLY A 139 -29.62 -7.20 7.28
CA GLY A 139 -30.35 -8.20 8.08
C GLY A 139 -29.99 -8.22 9.56
N LEU A 140 -30.23 -9.38 10.20
CA LEU A 140 -29.86 -9.62 11.59
C LEU A 140 -28.55 -10.45 11.65
N PRO A 141 -27.68 -10.23 12.65
CA PRO A 141 -26.45 -11.00 12.81
C PRO A 141 -26.68 -12.51 12.97
N PRO A 142 -25.65 -13.31 12.68
CA PRO A 142 -25.74 -14.77 12.72
C PRO A 142 -26.20 -15.29 14.09
N GLY A 143 -27.36 -15.96 14.10
CA GLY A 143 -27.92 -16.61 15.29
C GLY A 143 -29.19 -15.97 15.88
N TRP A 144 -29.67 -14.82 15.39
CA TRP A 144 -30.90 -14.20 15.93
C TRP A 144 -32.23 -14.76 15.41
N GLU A 145 -32.25 -15.66 14.42
CA GLU A 145 -33.51 -16.19 13.87
C GLU A 145 -34.22 -17.23 14.75
N ASP A 146 -33.59 -17.75 15.82
CA ASP A 146 -34.18 -18.81 16.68
C ASP A 146 -34.90 -18.27 17.94
N GLN A 147 -35.28 -16.98 17.92
CA GLN A 147 -36.07 -16.30 18.98
C GLN A 147 -37.23 -15.52 18.36
N GLY A 148 -38.18 -16.22 17.72
CA GLY A 148 -39.47 -15.64 17.34
C GLY A 148 -40.24 -15.12 18.57
N PRO A 149 -41.15 -14.14 18.42
CA PRO A 149 -41.74 -13.43 19.54
C PRO A 149 -42.67 -14.34 20.36
N GLY A 150 -42.17 -14.75 21.53
CA GLY A 150 -42.97 -15.36 22.59
C GLY A 150 -44.02 -14.38 23.11
N ASP A 151 -45.24 -14.88 23.16
CA ASP A 151 -46.45 -14.24 23.61
C ASP A 151 -46.41 -13.77 25.09
N ASP A 152 -47.10 -12.66 25.34
CA ASP A 152 -47.32 -12.03 26.65
C ASP A 152 -48.12 -12.95 27.59
N GLU A 153 -47.44 -13.67 28.49
CA GLU A 153 -48.06 -14.18 29.73
C GLU A 153 -47.31 -13.75 30.99
N THR A 154 -48.04 -13.00 31.81
CA THR A 154 -47.64 -12.52 33.14
C THR A 154 -47.59 -13.63 34.19
N VAL A 155 -46.42 -13.91 34.80
CA VAL A 155 -46.35 -14.63 36.10
C VAL A 155 -45.24 -14.07 37.02
N SER A 156 -45.59 -14.04 38.31
CA SER A 156 -44.87 -13.67 39.54
C SER A 156 -43.40 -14.13 39.74
N PRO A 157 -42.67 -13.54 40.71
CA PRO A 157 -41.30 -13.96 41.07
C PRO A 157 -41.23 -15.42 41.58
N PRO A 158 -40.07 -16.07 41.47
CA PRO A 158 -39.90 -17.48 41.82
C PRO A 158 -39.82 -17.72 43.34
N ASP A 159 -40.48 -18.79 43.80
CA ASP A 159 -40.21 -19.45 45.08
C ASP A 159 -39.05 -20.46 44.92
N ASP A 160 -38.53 -20.92 46.07
CA ASP A 160 -37.27 -21.64 46.27
C ASP A 160 -37.11 -23.04 45.60
N ASP A 161 -35.86 -23.53 45.69
CA ASP A 161 -35.41 -24.94 45.68
C ASP A 161 -35.40 -25.74 44.35
N VAL A 162 -34.29 -25.61 43.59
CA VAL A 162 -33.56 -26.80 43.09
C VAL A 162 -32.05 -26.60 43.26
N VAL A 163 -31.41 -27.46 44.07
CA VAL A 163 -29.95 -27.53 44.23
C VAL A 163 -29.33 -28.37 43.12
N VAL A 164 -28.35 -27.80 42.41
CA VAL A 164 -27.41 -28.53 41.53
C VAL A 164 -25.98 -28.27 42.07
N PRO A 165 -25.12 -29.30 42.23
CA PRO A 165 -23.77 -29.14 42.78
C PRO A 165 -22.81 -28.43 41.79
N PRO A 166 -21.68 -27.89 42.28
CA PRO A 166 -20.85 -26.97 41.49
C PRO A 166 -19.92 -27.71 40.52
N ASP A 167 -19.97 -27.33 39.24
CA ASP A 167 -18.83 -27.41 38.33
C ASP A 167 -18.01 -26.11 38.43
N GLU A 168 -16.72 -26.18 38.11
CA GLU A 168 -15.73 -25.13 38.41
C GLU A 168 -15.94 -23.85 37.58
N GLU A 169 -16.28 -22.73 38.24
CA GLU A 169 -16.17 -21.40 37.63
C GLU A 169 -14.71 -21.07 37.34
N THR A 170 -14.34 -21.02 36.05
CA THR A 170 -13.22 -20.19 35.61
C THR A 170 -13.62 -18.72 35.78
N GLU A 171 -12.98 -18.00 36.70
CA GLU A 171 -13.22 -16.56 36.87
C GLU A 171 -12.99 -15.81 35.54
N PRO A 172 -13.86 -14.85 35.16
CA PRO A 172 -13.54 -13.92 34.09
C PRO A 172 -12.31 -13.08 34.49
N PRO A 173 -11.46 -12.64 33.53
CA PRO A 173 -10.28 -11.86 33.84
C PRO A 173 -10.63 -10.56 34.58
N PRO A 174 -9.78 -10.10 35.53
CA PRO A 174 -10.09 -8.96 36.37
C PRO A 174 -10.24 -7.68 35.52
N VAL A 175 -11.31 -6.93 35.81
CA VAL A 175 -11.53 -5.60 35.25
C VAL A 175 -10.34 -4.70 35.59
N SER A 176 -9.75 -4.06 34.58
CA SER A 176 -8.59 -3.18 34.75
C SER A 176 -8.94 -1.94 35.57
N ASP A 177 -8.44 -1.86 36.80
CA ASP A 177 -8.64 -0.70 37.67
C ASP A 177 -7.65 0.43 37.35
N ASP A 178 -8.11 1.42 36.56
CA ASP A 178 -7.37 2.64 36.18
C ASP A 178 -6.89 3.49 37.39
N THR A 179 -7.35 3.19 38.62
CA THR A 179 -6.92 3.88 39.84
C THR A 179 -5.68 3.26 40.50
N ALA A 180 -5.22 2.09 40.07
CA ALA A 180 -4.06 1.41 40.63
C ALA A 180 -2.74 2.16 40.33
N VAL A 181 -1.96 2.46 41.37
CA VAL A 181 -0.71 3.23 41.27
C VAL A 181 0.49 2.31 41.02
N PRO A 182 1.25 2.47 39.92
CA PRO A 182 2.39 1.61 39.60
C PRO A 182 3.61 1.86 40.49
N GLU A 183 4.40 0.80 40.75
CA GLU A 183 5.64 0.90 41.54
C GLU A 183 6.77 1.57 40.74
N ILE A 184 7.04 2.84 41.02
CA ILE A 184 8.15 3.57 40.39
C ILE A 184 9.48 3.25 41.09
N GLY A 185 10.17 2.22 40.58
CA GLY A 185 11.44 1.75 41.11
C GLY A 185 12.29 1.00 40.06
N ARG A 186 13.46 0.51 40.51
CA ARG A 186 14.38 -0.34 39.72
C ARG A 186 14.66 0.20 38.31
N TRP A 187 15.35 1.33 38.23
CA TRP A 187 15.76 1.91 36.94
C TRP A 187 16.80 1.01 36.25
N THR A 188 16.60 0.77 34.96
CA THR A 188 17.52 0.03 34.09
C THR A 188 17.64 0.76 32.76
N VAL A 189 18.59 0.36 31.92
CA VAL A 189 18.82 0.96 30.59
C VAL A 189 18.34 -0.03 29.54
N TYR A 190 17.47 0.42 28.64
CA TYR A 190 17.31 -0.20 27.33
C TYR A 190 18.37 0.39 26.40
N SER A 191 19.01 -0.46 25.60
CA SER A 191 19.91 -0.08 24.51
C SER A 191 19.47 -0.84 23.27
N ASN A 192 19.33 -0.14 22.15
CA ASN A 192 19.06 -0.75 20.86
C ASN A 192 20.38 -1.16 20.19
N ASP A 193 20.55 -2.43 19.85
CA ASP A 193 21.81 -2.95 19.30
C ASP A 193 22.07 -2.50 17.84
N ARG A 194 21.03 -2.07 17.11
CA ARG A 194 21.10 -1.67 15.69
C ARG A 194 21.48 -0.20 15.50
N TYR A 195 20.92 0.69 16.31
CA TYR A 195 21.05 2.15 16.20
C TYR A 195 21.82 2.78 17.37
N GLY A 196 22.11 2.03 18.44
CA GLY A 196 22.79 2.50 19.65
C GLY A 196 21.92 3.35 20.58
N THR A 197 20.69 3.66 20.18
CA THR A 197 19.72 4.46 20.95
C THR A 197 19.48 3.84 22.32
N SER A 198 19.64 4.61 23.39
CA SER A 198 19.43 4.12 24.75
C SER A 198 18.61 5.06 25.62
N ILE A 199 17.90 4.49 26.60
CA ILE A 199 17.06 5.22 27.55
C ILE A 199 17.01 4.50 28.90
N GLU A 200 17.02 5.25 30.01
CA GLU A 200 16.69 4.71 31.32
C GLU A 200 15.17 4.59 31.47
N TYR A 201 14.68 3.47 32.02
CA TYR A 201 13.26 3.29 32.36
C TYR A 201 13.09 2.53 33.70
N PRO A 202 11.97 2.72 34.43
CA PRO A 202 11.71 2.01 35.68
C PRO A 202 11.14 0.60 35.40
N ALA A 203 12.00 -0.42 35.46
CA ALA A 203 11.63 -1.81 35.16
C ALA A 203 10.70 -2.45 36.21
N ALA A 204 10.52 -1.82 37.38
CA ALA A 204 9.45 -2.19 38.31
C ALA A 204 8.06 -1.75 37.82
N ALA A 205 7.97 -0.66 37.05
CA ALA A 205 6.72 -0.14 36.52
C ALA A 205 6.35 -0.73 35.16
N PHE A 206 7.35 -1.04 34.32
CA PHE A 206 7.14 -1.49 32.93
C PHE A 206 7.62 -2.90 32.64
N VAL A 207 6.97 -3.55 31.67
CA VAL A 207 7.42 -4.77 30.99
C VAL A 207 7.72 -4.43 29.53
N ALA A 208 8.79 -5.01 28.97
CA ALA A 208 9.08 -4.93 27.55
C ALA A 208 8.11 -5.83 26.78
N LEU A 209 7.56 -5.32 25.69
CA LEU A 209 6.91 -6.13 24.66
C LEU A 209 7.97 -6.84 23.81
N PRO A 210 7.61 -7.81 22.95
CA PRO A 210 8.52 -8.35 21.96
C PRO A 210 9.13 -7.25 21.07
N PRO A 211 10.40 -7.38 20.64
CA PRO A 211 11.00 -6.42 19.70
C PRO A 211 10.31 -6.47 18.34
N PRO A 212 10.20 -5.32 17.63
CA PRO A 212 9.70 -5.29 16.26
C PRO A 212 10.68 -5.99 15.32
N ASP A 213 10.17 -6.52 14.19
CA ASP A 213 10.96 -7.34 13.25
C ASP A 213 12.19 -6.62 12.68
N ASN A 214 12.12 -5.30 12.54
CA ASN A 214 13.22 -4.46 12.07
C ASN A 214 14.26 -4.11 13.17
N ASN A 215 13.99 -4.43 14.44
CA ASN A 215 14.79 -4.07 15.61
C ASN A 215 15.17 -2.57 15.66
N ASP A 216 14.27 -1.67 15.24
CA ASP A 216 14.50 -0.23 15.29
C ASP A 216 14.33 0.39 16.69
N GLY A 217 13.71 -0.35 17.60
CA GLY A 217 13.32 0.13 18.92
C GLY A 217 12.70 -0.97 19.78
N LEU A 218 11.97 -0.54 20.81
CA LEU A 218 11.19 -1.42 21.68
C LEU A 218 10.02 -0.68 22.32
N SER A 219 8.88 -1.37 22.43
CA SER A 219 7.68 -0.90 23.12
C SER A 219 7.54 -1.54 24.49
N PHE A 220 6.91 -0.82 25.41
CA PHE A 220 6.81 -1.18 26.82
C PHE A 220 5.43 -0.81 27.37
N GLU A 221 4.84 -1.70 28.14
CA GLU A 221 3.56 -1.49 28.81
C GLU A 221 3.74 -1.47 30.33
N ALA A 222 2.91 -0.69 31.02
CA ALA A 222 2.91 -0.68 32.47
C ALA A 222 2.39 -2.02 32.99
N ARG A 223 3.01 -2.51 34.06
CA ARG A 223 2.57 -3.72 34.78
C ARG A 223 1.25 -3.51 35.52
N VAL A 224 0.85 -2.25 35.70
CA VAL A 224 -0.33 -1.80 36.42
C VAL A 224 -0.81 -0.50 35.75
N GLY A 225 -2.07 -0.44 35.34
CA GLY A 225 -2.64 0.68 34.58
C GLY A 225 -2.29 0.65 33.10
N THR A 226 -2.74 1.66 32.36
CA THR A 226 -2.73 1.73 30.88
C THR A 226 -1.58 2.56 30.28
N ALA A 227 -0.60 2.96 31.10
CA ALA A 227 0.55 3.71 30.64
C ALA A 227 1.47 2.85 29.75
N ARG A 228 1.98 3.42 28.66
CA ARG A 228 2.87 2.73 27.71
C ARG A 228 3.93 3.69 27.17
N PHE A 229 5.10 3.16 26.82
CA PHE A 229 6.12 3.94 26.14
C PHE A 229 6.81 3.16 25.03
N MET A 230 7.37 3.87 24.07
CA MET A 230 8.22 3.33 23.02
C MET A 230 9.50 4.16 22.89
N VAL A 231 10.58 3.51 22.50
CA VAL A 231 11.87 4.12 22.18
C VAL A 231 12.41 3.47 20.91
N PHE A 232 12.74 4.26 19.91
CA PHE A 232 13.18 3.76 18.60
C PHE A 232 14.11 4.77 17.90
N ALA A 233 14.76 4.35 16.82
CA ALA A 233 15.49 5.24 15.93
C ALA A 233 15.42 4.81 14.47
N ALA A 234 15.52 5.79 13.58
CA ALA A 234 15.50 5.61 12.13
C ALA A 234 16.64 6.40 11.49
N GLN A 235 17.01 6.02 10.26
CA GLN A 235 17.84 6.88 9.42
C GLN A 235 17.01 8.05 8.91
N ASN A 236 17.57 9.26 8.93
CA ASN A 236 16.98 10.46 8.36
C ASN A 236 17.18 10.47 6.83
N VAL A 237 16.60 9.50 6.13
CA VAL A 237 16.82 9.28 4.68
C VAL A 237 16.33 10.42 3.78
N PHE A 238 15.61 11.39 4.36
CA PHE A 238 15.10 12.59 3.70
C PHE A 238 15.88 13.86 4.09
N ASP A 239 16.99 13.72 4.85
CA ASP A 239 17.83 14.81 5.38
C ASP A 239 17.03 15.93 6.09
N MET A 240 15.87 15.58 6.69
CA MET A 240 14.94 16.54 7.27
C MET A 240 15.58 17.28 8.45
N THR A 241 15.40 18.60 8.46
CA THR A 241 15.87 19.44 9.56
C THR A 241 14.99 19.29 10.81
N LEU A 242 15.53 19.64 11.98
CA LEU A 242 14.82 19.56 13.26
C LEU A 242 13.45 20.29 13.27
N PRO A 243 13.27 21.47 12.62
CA PRO A 243 11.96 22.10 12.47
C PRO A 243 10.99 21.36 11.54
N GLU A 244 11.48 20.72 10.48
CA GLU A 244 10.66 19.94 9.54
C GLU A 244 10.17 18.65 10.21
N LEU A 245 11.06 17.93 10.89
CA LEU A 245 10.69 16.78 11.74
C LEU A 245 9.63 17.18 12.77
N MET A 246 9.77 18.33 13.45
CA MET A 246 8.76 18.80 14.39
C MET A 246 7.43 19.14 13.70
N ALA A 247 7.45 19.73 12.51
CA ALA A 247 6.25 20.09 11.77
C ALA A 247 5.47 18.85 11.29
N ASP A 248 6.19 17.84 10.80
CA ASP A 248 5.66 16.54 10.40
C ASP A 248 5.02 15.80 11.60
N ASP A 249 5.74 15.73 12.73
CA ASP A 249 5.26 15.19 14.00
C ASP A 249 3.93 15.84 14.46
N ILE A 250 3.78 17.16 14.26
CA ILE A 250 2.56 17.90 14.60
C ILE A 250 1.44 17.61 13.58
N ALA A 251 1.77 17.48 12.29
CA ALA A 251 0.80 17.22 11.23
C ALA A 251 0.24 15.80 11.30
N GLY A 252 1.09 14.80 11.56
CA GLY A 252 0.69 13.41 11.79
C GLY A 252 -0.06 13.17 13.11
N SER A 253 -0.15 14.18 13.97
CA SER A 253 -0.82 14.12 15.28
C SER A 253 -2.06 15.04 15.33
N ALA A 254 -2.86 15.10 14.26
CA ALA A 254 -3.93 16.09 14.10
C ALA A 254 -5.05 16.05 15.18
N ASP A 255 -5.31 14.87 15.77
CA ASP A 255 -6.25 14.70 16.89
C ASP A 255 -5.63 15.01 18.28
N ASP A 256 -4.30 15.21 18.35
CA ASP A 256 -3.61 15.51 19.59
C ASP A 256 -3.62 17.01 19.89
N THR A 257 -4.10 17.37 21.10
CA THR A 257 -3.98 18.75 21.57
C THR A 257 -2.57 19.00 22.11
N VAL A 258 -1.63 19.38 21.24
CA VAL A 258 -0.26 19.77 21.63
C VAL A 258 -0.31 21.04 22.50
N THR A 259 -0.02 20.92 23.80
CA THR A 259 -0.04 22.04 24.76
C THR A 259 1.34 22.52 25.19
N TYR A 260 2.38 21.76 24.87
CA TYR A 260 3.77 22.08 25.17
C TYR A 260 4.66 21.74 23.97
N LYS A 261 5.53 22.69 23.60
CA LYS A 261 6.55 22.53 22.56
C LYS A 261 7.85 23.15 23.06
N ARG A 262 8.98 22.47 22.88
CA ARG A 262 10.32 23.01 23.21
C ARG A 262 11.37 22.34 22.33
N SER A 263 12.38 23.11 21.91
CA SER A 263 13.54 22.59 21.17
C SER A 263 14.87 23.07 21.77
N GLY A 264 15.93 22.36 21.41
CA GLY A 264 17.34 22.71 21.57
C GLY A 264 18.02 22.84 20.19
N GLU A 265 19.31 22.55 20.15
CA GLU A 265 20.13 22.57 18.93
C GLU A 265 19.90 21.30 18.07
N ASP A 266 19.80 20.16 18.74
CA ASP A 266 19.76 18.81 18.19
C ASP A 266 18.52 18.00 18.64
N TRP A 267 17.62 18.56 19.46
CA TRP A 267 16.45 17.84 19.98
C TRP A 267 15.19 18.70 20.07
N TYR A 268 14.03 18.06 20.07
CA TYR A 268 12.77 18.69 20.46
C TYR A 268 11.87 17.80 21.32
N VAL A 269 10.87 18.43 21.93
CA VAL A 269 9.85 17.83 22.79
C VAL A 269 8.48 18.39 22.41
N LEU A 270 7.53 17.48 22.26
CA LEU A 270 6.10 17.76 22.13
C LEU A 270 5.37 17.08 23.30
N SER A 271 4.38 17.75 23.89
CA SER A 271 3.51 17.10 24.88
C SER A 271 2.13 17.75 24.88
N GLY A 272 1.11 16.96 25.21
CA GLY A 272 -0.27 17.36 25.06
C GLY A 272 -1.24 16.31 25.54
N TYR A 273 -2.45 16.35 24.99
CA TYR A 273 -3.51 15.39 25.29
C TYR A 273 -3.88 14.60 24.05
N ARG A 274 -3.89 13.27 24.18
CA ARG A 274 -4.35 12.31 23.17
C ARG A 274 -5.61 11.64 23.73
N GLY A 275 -6.78 12.13 23.35
CA GLY A 275 -8.04 11.74 23.98
C GLY A 275 -8.07 12.02 25.50
N GLY A 276 -8.18 10.96 26.30
CA GLY A 276 -8.17 11.03 27.77
C GLY A 276 -6.77 11.10 28.40
N ASP A 277 -5.73 10.81 27.62
CA ASP A 277 -4.38 10.58 28.11
C ASP A 277 -3.47 11.80 27.89
N VAL A 278 -2.36 11.85 28.62
CA VAL A 278 -1.23 12.72 28.33
C VAL A 278 -0.26 11.94 27.45
N PHE A 279 0.20 12.57 26.36
CA PHE A 279 1.36 12.11 25.61
C PHE A 279 2.55 13.03 25.85
N TYR A 280 3.75 12.47 25.82
CA TYR A 280 5.02 13.19 25.83
C TYR A 280 5.97 12.51 24.86
N ARG A 281 6.43 13.24 23.85
CA ARG A 281 7.42 12.80 22.86
C ARG A 281 8.68 13.65 22.97
N LYS A 282 9.86 13.01 22.90
CA LYS A 282 11.16 13.65 22.67
C LYS A 282 11.80 13.04 21.43
N VAL A 283 12.31 13.89 20.56
CA VAL A 283 13.10 13.52 19.38
C VAL A 283 14.51 14.13 19.50
N LEU A 284 15.53 13.37 19.11
CA LEU A 284 16.95 13.75 19.07
C LEU A 284 17.52 13.40 17.69
N LEU A 285 18.09 14.39 17.02
CA LEU A 285 18.76 14.27 15.73
C LEU A 285 20.28 14.10 15.97
N SER A 286 20.85 12.97 15.58
CA SER A 286 22.23 12.59 15.83
C SER A 286 22.98 12.27 14.52
N GLY A 287 24.25 11.82 14.62
CA GLY A 287 25.04 11.41 13.45
C GLY A 287 25.27 12.53 12.43
N GLY A 288 25.34 13.79 12.88
CA GLY A 288 25.45 14.96 12.00
C GLY A 288 24.17 15.32 11.23
N GLY A 289 23.03 14.72 11.58
CA GLY A 289 21.76 14.86 10.85
C GLY A 289 21.22 13.54 10.30
N SER A 290 22.05 12.50 10.25
CA SER A 290 21.72 11.23 9.58
C SER A 290 20.79 10.29 10.34
N GLN A 291 20.56 10.48 11.65
CA GLN A 291 19.77 9.55 12.48
C GLN A 291 18.78 10.31 13.38
N VAL A 292 17.52 9.87 13.39
CA VAL A 292 16.45 10.37 14.27
C VAL A 292 16.20 9.36 15.39
N ASN A 293 16.27 9.80 16.65
CA ASN A 293 16.04 9.00 17.85
C ASN A 293 14.80 9.51 18.57
N THR A 294 13.81 8.66 18.80
CA THR A 294 12.51 9.04 19.33
C THR A 294 12.17 8.26 20.60
N PHE A 295 11.66 8.99 21.59
CA PHE A 295 11.01 8.45 22.78
C PHE A 295 9.60 9.03 22.87
N GLU A 296 8.59 8.18 23.01
CA GLU A 296 7.23 8.60 23.34
C GLU A 296 6.69 7.80 24.53
N ILE A 297 5.98 8.48 25.43
CA ILE A 297 5.23 7.88 26.53
C ILE A 297 3.80 8.45 26.57
N THR A 298 2.81 7.59 26.75
CA THR A 298 1.39 7.92 26.93
C THR A 298 0.91 7.36 28.27
N TYR A 299 0.14 8.15 29.04
CA TYR A 299 -0.41 7.73 30.33
C TYR A 299 -1.69 8.48 30.72
N PRO A 300 -2.58 7.88 31.54
CA PRO A 300 -3.82 8.52 31.96
C PRO A 300 -3.62 9.89 32.61
N ARG A 301 -4.48 10.85 32.26
CA ARG A 301 -4.45 12.20 32.85
C ARG A 301 -4.66 12.22 34.36
N SER A 302 -5.27 11.19 34.94
CA SER A 302 -5.38 10.96 36.38
C SER A 302 -4.02 10.67 37.04
N GLN A 303 -3.08 10.06 36.32
CA GLN A 303 -1.81 9.56 36.84
C GLN A 303 -0.61 10.50 36.61
N ARG A 304 -0.86 11.73 36.14
CA ARG A 304 0.17 12.77 35.90
C ARG A 304 1.14 12.99 37.06
N ALA A 305 0.66 12.98 38.30
CA ALA A 305 1.52 13.16 39.48
C ALA A 305 2.59 12.07 39.63
N VAL A 306 2.36 10.89 39.03
CA VAL A 306 3.29 9.75 39.00
C VAL A 306 4.18 9.81 37.76
N PHE A 307 3.58 10.02 36.58
CA PHE A 307 4.28 9.87 35.30
C PHE A 307 4.95 11.13 34.74
N ASP A 308 4.49 12.35 35.04
CA ASP A 308 5.18 13.59 34.65
C ASP A 308 6.69 13.58 35.08
N PRO A 309 7.07 13.22 36.32
CA PRO A 309 8.49 13.12 36.71
C PRO A 309 9.22 11.90 36.14
N VAL A 310 8.52 10.81 35.82
CA VAL A 310 9.09 9.62 35.16
C VAL A 310 9.46 9.95 33.73
N ALA A 311 8.52 10.49 32.94
CA ALA A 311 8.72 10.95 31.58
C ALA A 311 9.88 11.96 31.49
N ALA A 312 9.95 12.92 32.42
CA ALA A 312 11.04 13.89 32.48
C ALA A 312 12.43 13.25 32.72
N ARG A 313 12.52 12.18 33.52
CA ARG A 313 13.79 11.44 33.71
C ARG A 313 14.14 10.62 32.46
N MET A 314 13.18 9.88 31.91
CA MET A 314 13.36 9.08 30.70
C MET A 314 13.83 9.95 29.53
N ALA A 315 13.14 11.06 29.27
CA ALA A 315 13.50 12.05 28.25
C ALA A 315 14.88 12.69 28.47
N LYS A 316 15.34 12.84 29.73
CA LYS A 316 16.70 13.31 30.05
C LYS A 316 17.76 12.23 29.78
N SER A 317 17.41 10.95 29.94
CA SER A 317 18.32 9.82 29.70
C SER A 317 18.40 9.36 28.24
N LEU A 318 17.45 9.75 27.38
CA LEU A 318 17.48 9.44 25.95
C LEU A 318 18.79 9.95 25.33
N SER A 319 19.57 9.03 24.78
CA SER A 319 20.79 9.30 24.05
C SER A 319 20.84 8.49 22.76
N ALA A 320 21.39 9.09 21.70
CA ALA A 320 21.93 8.32 20.59
C ALA A 320 23.22 7.68 21.07
N GLY A 321 23.41 6.40 20.78
CA GLY A 321 24.67 5.74 21.08
C GLY A 321 25.81 6.40 20.31
N THR A 322 27.00 6.46 20.91
CA THR A 322 28.21 6.60 20.11
C THR A 322 28.36 5.31 19.31
N GLY A 323 27.79 5.29 18.11
CA GLY A 323 28.10 4.30 17.08
C GLY A 323 29.57 4.45 16.71
N VAL A 324 30.44 3.85 17.52
CA VAL A 324 31.86 3.70 17.20
C VAL A 324 31.91 2.67 16.08
N LEU A 325 31.77 3.16 14.86
CA LEU A 325 32.54 2.61 13.75
C LEU A 325 34.01 2.67 14.19
N ASP A 326 34.73 1.56 14.17
CA ASP A 326 36.18 1.57 14.41
C ASP A 326 36.84 2.40 13.29
N GLU A 327 37.20 3.65 13.59
CA GLU A 327 37.76 4.62 12.62
C GLU A 327 39.18 4.27 12.11
N ASP A 328 39.74 3.12 12.52
CA ASP A 328 41.10 2.66 12.17
C ASP A 328 41.16 1.71 10.95
N VAL A 329 40.06 1.53 10.21
CA VAL A 329 40.09 0.91 8.86
C VAL A 329 40.02 2.01 7.80
N PRO A 330 41.15 2.37 7.14
CA PRO A 330 41.11 3.37 6.08
C PRO A 330 40.31 2.87 4.87
N PRO A 331 39.60 3.75 4.15
CA PRO A 331 38.83 3.35 2.98
C PRO A 331 39.74 2.79 1.87
N PRO A 332 39.24 1.88 1.02
CA PRO A 332 39.98 1.43 -0.15
C PRO A 332 40.29 2.65 -1.05
N VAL A 333 41.57 2.85 -1.36
CA VAL A 333 42.02 3.92 -2.25
C VAL A 333 41.54 3.59 -3.66
N VAL A 334 40.52 4.34 -4.11
CA VAL A 334 40.15 4.38 -5.52
C VAL A 334 41.12 5.36 -6.21
N GLU A 335 42.05 4.83 -7.00
CA GLU A 335 42.88 5.68 -7.87
C GLU A 335 41.98 6.31 -8.95
N PRO A 336 42.08 7.62 -9.21
CA PRO A 336 41.36 8.23 -10.32
C PRO A 336 41.89 7.71 -11.67
N PRO A 337 41.04 7.60 -12.70
CA PRO A 337 41.50 7.26 -14.05
C PRO A 337 42.47 8.34 -14.57
N PRO A 338 43.46 7.97 -15.40
CA PRO A 338 44.41 8.93 -15.94
C PRO A 338 43.74 9.96 -16.84
N GLU A 339 44.16 11.21 -16.74
CA GLU A 339 43.76 12.29 -17.66
C GLU A 339 44.49 12.10 -19.00
N ASP A 340 43.75 11.84 -20.08
CA ASP A 340 44.29 11.87 -21.44
C ASP A 340 44.41 13.31 -21.94
N ASP A 341 45.65 13.78 -22.06
CA ASP A 341 46.02 15.13 -22.50
C ASP A 341 45.99 15.23 -24.03
N PHE A 342 45.01 15.97 -24.58
CA PHE A 342 44.88 16.24 -26.02
C PHE A 342 44.54 17.71 -26.32
N ASP A 343 45.44 18.64 -25.95
CA ASP A 343 45.55 19.93 -26.64
C ASP A 343 46.73 19.95 -27.63
N THR A 344 46.50 19.43 -28.84
CA THR A 344 47.29 19.83 -30.02
C THR A 344 46.43 19.84 -31.28
N ALA A 345 46.25 21.03 -31.88
CA ALA A 345 45.66 21.16 -33.20
C ALA A 345 46.64 20.70 -34.30
N PRO A 346 46.19 19.93 -35.32
CA PRO A 346 47.00 19.66 -36.51
C PRO A 346 47.02 20.89 -37.45
N PRO A 347 48.09 21.06 -38.26
CA PRO A 347 48.20 22.18 -39.18
C PRO A 347 47.37 22.01 -40.46
N ASP A 348 47.02 23.12 -41.10
CA ASP A 348 46.54 23.15 -42.48
C ASP A 348 47.59 22.57 -43.45
N ASP A 349 47.21 21.63 -44.33
CA ASP A 349 47.82 21.54 -45.66
C ASP A 349 46.99 20.77 -46.71
N GLU A 350 47.06 21.32 -47.93
CA GLU A 350 46.65 20.86 -49.28
C GLU A 350 45.42 19.96 -49.56
N ILE A 351 44.52 20.54 -50.37
CA ILE A 351 43.46 19.86 -51.13
C ILE A 351 44.08 19.02 -52.27
N ALA A 352 43.79 17.72 -52.30
CA ALA A 352 44.04 16.85 -53.45
C ALA A 352 42.71 16.41 -54.12
N ALA A 353 42.70 16.37 -55.46
CA ALA A 353 41.52 16.08 -56.28
C ALA A 353 41.11 14.59 -56.26
N PRO A 354 39.83 14.25 -56.51
CA PRO A 354 39.33 12.88 -56.38
C PRO A 354 39.76 11.96 -57.55
N PRO A 355 40.01 10.66 -57.30
CA PRO A 355 40.03 9.64 -58.34
C PRO A 355 38.61 9.23 -58.74
N SER A 356 38.47 8.73 -59.96
CA SER A 356 37.21 8.38 -60.62
C SER A 356 36.74 6.94 -60.36
N ASP A 357 35.43 6.76 -60.22
CA ASP A 357 34.62 5.58 -60.56
C ASP A 357 35.35 4.23 -60.74
N GLU A 358 35.46 3.46 -59.64
CA GLU A 358 35.37 2.00 -59.69
C GLU A 358 34.09 1.57 -58.96
N GLU A 359 33.36 0.61 -59.54
CA GLU A 359 32.08 0.12 -59.02
C GLU A 359 32.25 -0.59 -57.67
N ILE A 360 32.10 0.15 -56.57
CA ILE A 360 31.90 -0.46 -55.25
C ILE A 360 30.57 -1.21 -55.28
N ARG A 361 30.66 -2.53 -55.38
CA ARG A 361 29.53 -3.44 -55.21
C ARG A 361 29.05 -3.34 -53.76
N VAL A 362 28.05 -2.50 -53.52
CA VAL A 362 27.38 -2.37 -52.21
C VAL A 362 26.84 -3.74 -51.83
N GLU A 363 27.48 -4.41 -50.87
CA GLU A 363 26.83 -5.50 -50.14
C GLU A 363 25.62 -4.88 -49.42
N PRO A 364 24.43 -5.48 -49.52
CA PRO A 364 23.27 -4.97 -48.80
C PRO A 364 23.60 -4.97 -47.31
N GLU A 365 23.36 -3.84 -46.63
CA GLU A 365 23.53 -3.77 -45.18
C GLU A 365 22.79 -4.94 -44.54
N PRO A 366 23.41 -5.66 -43.58
CA PRO A 366 22.73 -6.71 -42.86
C PRO A 366 21.51 -6.08 -42.18
N GLN A 367 20.32 -6.51 -42.59
CA GLN A 367 19.08 -6.01 -41.99
C GLN A 367 19.17 -6.19 -40.47
N PRO A 368 18.82 -5.18 -39.67
CA PRO A 368 18.82 -5.32 -38.22
C PRO A 368 17.98 -6.53 -37.84
N PRO A 369 18.46 -7.38 -36.91
CA PRO A 369 17.80 -8.64 -36.61
C PRO A 369 16.34 -8.39 -36.22
N GLN A 370 15.41 -9.05 -36.92
CA GLN A 370 13.99 -8.95 -36.58
C GLN A 370 13.79 -9.53 -35.19
N ILE A 371 13.46 -8.66 -34.24
CA ILE A 371 13.10 -9.04 -32.89
C ILE A 371 11.74 -9.76 -32.96
N ALA A 372 11.64 -10.92 -32.30
CA ALA A 372 10.41 -11.69 -32.30
C ALA A 372 9.37 -11.01 -31.39
N PRO A 373 8.07 -11.00 -31.75
CA PRO A 373 7.02 -10.40 -30.92
C PRO A 373 6.96 -10.95 -29.49
N ASP A 374 7.44 -12.16 -29.25
CA ASP A 374 7.50 -12.82 -27.94
C ASP A 374 8.88 -12.77 -27.26
N ALA A 375 9.87 -12.09 -27.83
CA ALA A 375 11.23 -11.98 -27.26
C ALA A 375 11.31 -11.15 -25.95
N TRP A 376 10.18 -10.60 -25.47
CA TRP A 376 10.04 -9.99 -24.15
C TRP A 376 9.77 -11.01 -23.04
N ARG A 377 9.32 -12.22 -23.41
CA ARG A 377 9.05 -13.32 -22.46
C ARG A 377 10.34 -13.81 -21.84
N ALA A 378 10.27 -14.25 -20.59
CA ALA A 378 11.39 -14.93 -19.95
C ALA A 378 11.79 -16.25 -20.69
N PRO A 379 13.03 -16.74 -20.56
CA PRO A 379 13.46 -17.98 -21.21
C PRO A 379 12.64 -19.20 -20.77
N LEU A 380 12.46 -20.19 -21.66
CA LEU A 380 11.78 -21.46 -21.34
C LEU A 380 12.52 -22.25 -20.26
N GLU A 381 13.85 -22.28 -20.28
CA GLU A 381 14.69 -22.90 -19.26
C GLU A 381 15.79 -21.91 -18.85
N GLU A 382 16.01 -21.78 -17.55
CA GLU A 382 16.88 -20.75 -16.98
C GLU A 382 17.49 -21.21 -15.66
N THR A 383 18.81 -21.12 -15.51
CA THR A 383 19.51 -21.33 -14.23
C THR A 383 19.79 -19.97 -13.61
N LEU A 384 19.06 -19.62 -12.54
CA LEU A 384 19.22 -18.36 -11.81
C LEU A 384 20.43 -18.42 -10.87
N PHE A 385 20.74 -19.60 -10.34
CA PHE A 385 21.86 -19.86 -9.45
C PHE A 385 22.41 -21.26 -9.70
N ASP A 386 23.72 -21.42 -9.75
CA ASP A 386 24.44 -22.66 -10.08
C ASP A 386 25.48 -23.07 -9.03
N GLY A 387 25.45 -22.44 -7.86
CA GLY A 387 26.40 -22.66 -6.77
C GLY A 387 27.51 -21.60 -6.67
N ALA A 388 27.61 -20.69 -7.64
CA ALA A 388 28.57 -19.57 -7.64
C ALA A 388 27.92 -18.22 -7.30
N PRO A 389 28.66 -17.24 -6.73
CA PRO A 389 28.18 -15.88 -6.54
C PRO A 389 27.72 -15.25 -7.87
N THR A 390 26.57 -14.59 -7.86
CA THR A 390 25.94 -13.97 -9.04
C THR A 390 25.30 -12.64 -8.65
N PRO A 391 25.34 -11.59 -9.50
CA PRO A 391 24.69 -10.31 -9.22
C PRO A 391 23.15 -10.40 -9.16
N LEU A 392 22.55 -11.53 -9.58
CA LEU A 392 21.11 -11.77 -9.49
C LEU A 392 20.62 -11.90 -8.04
N PHE A 393 21.50 -12.29 -7.10
CA PHE A 393 21.15 -12.56 -5.71
C PHE A 393 21.96 -11.72 -4.72
N LEU A 394 21.25 -11.14 -3.77
CA LEU A 394 21.79 -10.48 -2.58
C LEU A 394 21.93 -11.49 -1.43
N PRO A 395 22.90 -11.30 -0.54
CA PRO A 395 22.92 -11.93 0.79
C PRO A 395 21.60 -11.68 1.54
N HIS A 396 20.90 -12.75 1.90
CA HIS A 396 19.80 -12.70 2.87
C HIS A 396 20.33 -13.06 4.26
N GLN A 397 20.03 -12.21 5.24
CA GLN A 397 20.35 -12.41 6.65
C GLN A 397 19.24 -11.78 7.50
N ALA A 398 18.63 -12.56 8.40
CA ALA A 398 17.52 -12.10 9.23
C ALA A 398 17.49 -12.80 10.60
N HIS A 399 16.83 -12.15 11.57
CA HIS A 399 16.54 -12.69 12.92
C HIS A 399 17.73 -13.35 13.63
N GLY A 400 18.91 -12.70 13.60
CA GLY A 400 20.15 -13.17 14.25
C GLY A 400 21.09 -13.97 13.35
N GLY A 401 20.70 -14.25 12.10
CA GLY A 401 21.61 -14.72 11.06
C GLY A 401 22.58 -13.61 10.60
N VAL A 402 23.81 -13.98 10.25
CA VAL A 402 24.83 -13.10 9.66
C VAL A 402 25.46 -13.84 8.49
N PHE A 403 25.36 -13.28 7.27
CA PHE A 403 25.76 -13.99 6.06
C PHE A 403 27.27 -14.23 6.02
N ASP A 404 28.09 -13.20 6.17
CA ASP A 404 29.55 -13.28 6.00
C ASP A 404 30.27 -14.25 6.95
N THR A 405 29.65 -14.57 8.10
CA THR A 405 30.20 -15.51 9.09
C THR A 405 29.56 -16.89 9.04
N SER A 406 28.36 -17.02 8.48
CA SER A 406 27.59 -18.27 8.47
C SER A 406 27.43 -18.89 7.09
N ALA A 407 27.77 -18.17 6.02
CA ALA A 407 27.62 -18.62 4.63
C ALA A 407 28.93 -18.53 3.85
N ARG A 408 29.16 -19.50 2.96
CA ARG A 408 30.32 -19.53 2.05
C ARG A 408 29.98 -20.30 0.79
N TYR A 409 30.65 -19.97 -0.30
CA TYR A 409 30.57 -20.72 -1.55
C TYR A 409 31.71 -21.75 -1.59
N GLU A 410 31.37 -23.03 -1.63
CA GLU A 410 32.30 -24.16 -1.51
C GLU A 410 31.77 -25.34 -2.34
N ASP A 411 32.64 -26.12 -2.98
CA ASP A 411 32.28 -27.33 -3.75
C ASP A 411 31.20 -27.18 -4.86
N GLY A 412 30.89 -25.95 -5.28
CA GLY A 412 29.80 -25.67 -6.24
C GLY A 412 28.42 -25.57 -5.57
N GLU A 413 28.37 -25.15 -4.30
CA GLU A 413 27.16 -24.85 -3.55
C GLU A 413 27.35 -23.67 -2.59
N LEU A 414 26.26 -22.97 -2.28
CA LEU A 414 26.20 -22.09 -1.11
C LEU A 414 25.99 -22.96 0.13
N VAL A 415 27.01 -23.00 0.99
CA VAL A 415 26.98 -23.72 2.26
C VAL A 415 26.71 -22.73 3.37
N VAL A 416 25.59 -22.94 4.07
CA VAL A 416 25.17 -22.18 5.24
C VAL A 416 25.31 -23.06 6.48
N ASP A 417 26.08 -22.59 7.46
CA ASP A 417 26.32 -23.20 8.77
C ASP A 417 26.09 -22.14 9.86
N VAL A 418 24.87 -22.05 10.39
CA VAL A 418 24.50 -21.09 11.45
C VAL A 418 24.67 -21.74 12.82
N PRO A 419 25.43 -21.11 13.75
CA PRO A 419 25.67 -21.66 15.08
C PRO A 419 24.45 -21.57 16.00
N ALA A 420 24.51 -22.25 17.14
CA ALA A 420 23.52 -22.10 18.20
C ALA A 420 23.60 -20.69 18.83
N ASN A 421 22.47 -20.21 19.35
CA ASN A 421 22.27 -18.87 19.93
C ASN A 421 22.26 -17.71 18.91
N SER A 422 21.96 -18.00 17.63
CA SER A 422 21.79 -17.01 16.55
C SER A 422 20.32 -16.66 16.26
N GLY A 423 19.43 -16.70 17.26
CA GLY A 423 18.01 -16.42 17.08
C GLY A 423 17.32 -17.43 16.16
N TRP A 424 16.57 -16.95 15.16
CA TRP A 424 16.06 -17.82 14.08
C TRP A 424 17.08 -18.07 12.97
N GLY A 425 18.23 -17.39 12.97
CA GLY A 425 19.39 -17.83 12.19
C GLY A 425 19.12 -17.96 10.69
N LYS A 426 18.37 -17.02 10.10
CA LYS A 426 17.95 -17.09 8.70
C LYS A 426 19.05 -16.49 7.83
N VAL A 427 19.74 -17.34 7.07
CA VAL A 427 20.87 -16.96 6.21
C VAL A 427 20.75 -17.66 4.87
N GLY A 428 20.95 -16.93 3.77
CA GLY A 428 20.89 -17.49 2.42
C GLY A 428 20.83 -16.43 1.33
N LEU A 429 20.00 -16.62 0.31
CA LEU A 429 19.90 -15.75 -0.86
C LEU A 429 18.50 -15.15 -1.02
N LEU A 430 18.48 -13.93 -1.58
CA LEU A 430 17.30 -13.20 -2.05
C LEU A 430 17.60 -12.58 -3.42
N SER A 431 16.75 -12.78 -4.43
CA SER A 431 16.95 -12.11 -5.71
C SER A 431 16.76 -10.58 -5.63
N ASN A 432 17.64 -9.82 -6.28
CA ASN A 432 17.57 -8.35 -6.29
C ASN A 432 16.26 -7.87 -6.95
N ASP A 433 15.97 -8.43 -8.12
CA ASP A 433 14.79 -8.14 -8.93
C ASP A 433 13.83 -9.34 -8.98
N PRO A 434 12.59 -9.18 -9.48
CA PRO A 434 11.75 -10.31 -9.87
C PRO A 434 12.41 -11.09 -11.03
N LEU A 435 12.69 -12.37 -10.80
CA LEU A 435 13.30 -13.27 -11.78
C LEU A 435 12.29 -14.26 -12.38
N VAL A 436 11.20 -14.54 -11.65
CA VAL A 436 10.18 -15.51 -12.06
C VAL A 436 8.93 -14.75 -12.52
N TRP A 437 8.89 -14.43 -13.82
CA TRP A 437 7.77 -13.75 -14.47
C TRP A 437 6.71 -14.73 -14.97
N MET A 438 5.45 -14.45 -14.61
CA MET A 438 4.24 -15.12 -15.09
C MET A 438 3.82 -14.50 -16.43
N ASP A 439 4.59 -14.75 -17.48
CA ASP A 439 4.30 -14.28 -18.83
C ASP A 439 3.25 -15.20 -19.49
N ASP A 440 2.23 -14.61 -20.13
CA ASP A 440 1.11 -15.30 -20.78
C ASP A 440 0.51 -16.44 -19.93
N PHE A 441 0.31 -16.15 -18.65
CA PHE A 441 0.01 -17.14 -17.64
C PHE A 441 -1.49 -17.42 -17.53
N HIS A 442 -2.02 -18.17 -18.50
CA HIS A 442 -3.40 -18.63 -18.60
C HIS A 442 -3.47 -20.09 -19.11
N GLY A 443 -4.66 -20.71 -19.09
CA GLY A 443 -4.88 -22.03 -19.69
C GLY A 443 -3.99 -23.14 -19.11
N ASP A 444 -3.18 -23.77 -19.97
CA ASP A 444 -2.24 -24.84 -19.63
C ASP A 444 -0.82 -24.35 -19.30
N ALA A 445 -0.63 -23.03 -19.10
CA ALA A 445 0.63 -22.45 -18.67
C ALA A 445 1.11 -23.04 -17.32
N GLU A 446 2.42 -23.29 -17.21
CA GLU A 446 3.03 -23.83 -15.98
C GLU A 446 4.43 -23.25 -15.80
N THR A 447 4.78 -22.82 -14.58
CA THR A 447 6.16 -22.45 -14.23
C THR A 447 6.65 -23.29 -13.06
N ARG A 448 7.82 -23.90 -13.20
CA ARG A 448 8.47 -24.73 -12.18
C ARG A 448 9.71 -24.01 -11.67
N VAL A 449 9.75 -23.66 -10.38
CA VAL A 449 10.96 -23.15 -9.71
C VAL A 449 11.54 -24.26 -8.86
N THR A 450 12.70 -24.78 -9.24
CA THR A 450 13.34 -25.95 -8.62
C THR A 450 14.63 -25.57 -7.92
N PHE A 451 14.66 -25.78 -6.61
CA PHE A 451 15.81 -25.61 -5.73
C PHE A 451 16.47 -26.97 -5.53
N ALA A 452 17.74 -27.11 -5.89
CA ALA A 452 18.54 -28.30 -5.61
C ALA A 452 19.36 -28.11 -4.33
N LEU A 453 19.34 -29.10 -3.46
CA LEU A 453 19.92 -29.05 -2.12
C LEU A 453 20.87 -30.23 -1.89
N ASP A 454 21.85 -30.08 -0.99
CA ASP A 454 22.63 -31.20 -0.45
C ASP A 454 21.99 -31.76 0.82
N PRO A 455 21.51 -33.02 0.82
CA PRO A 455 20.89 -33.62 2.00
C PRO A 455 21.79 -33.85 3.21
N GLN A 456 23.12 -33.92 3.02
CA GLN A 456 24.10 -34.16 4.08
C GLN A 456 24.50 -32.85 4.78
N ARG A 457 24.44 -31.71 4.07
CA ARG A 457 24.69 -30.37 4.62
C ARG A 457 23.42 -29.61 5.03
N THR A 458 22.24 -30.23 4.97
CA THR A 458 20.97 -29.56 5.25
C THR A 458 20.25 -30.15 6.46
N THR A 459 19.89 -29.30 7.43
CA THR A 459 19.08 -29.66 8.61
C THR A 459 17.74 -28.95 8.68
N GLY A 460 17.59 -27.82 7.99
CA GLY A 460 16.32 -27.13 7.84
C GLY A 460 16.46 -25.85 7.02
N PHE A 461 15.41 -25.51 6.27
CA PHE A 461 15.39 -24.37 5.36
C PHE A 461 13.98 -23.79 5.17
N GLY A 462 13.94 -22.54 4.74
CA GLY A 462 12.78 -21.88 4.13
C GLY A 462 13.08 -21.50 2.69
N LEU A 463 12.10 -21.71 1.81
CA LEU A 463 12.09 -21.24 0.42
C LEU A 463 10.85 -20.38 0.24
N ALA A 464 10.94 -19.29 -0.51
CA ALA A 464 9.76 -18.46 -0.80
C ALA A 464 9.81 -17.86 -2.21
N LEU A 465 8.62 -17.62 -2.75
CA LEU A 465 8.39 -16.78 -3.91
C LEU A 465 7.47 -15.65 -3.46
N ALA A 466 7.86 -14.42 -3.77
CA ALA A 466 7.11 -13.24 -3.35
C ALA A 466 7.17 -12.17 -4.44
N GLN A 467 6.11 -11.41 -4.64
CA GLN A 467 6.27 -10.10 -5.28
C GLN A 467 7.24 -9.23 -4.44
N PRO A 468 7.91 -8.22 -5.04
CA PRO A 468 8.56 -7.17 -4.26
C PRO A 468 7.59 -6.53 -3.24
N GLY A 469 8.08 -5.78 -2.26
CA GLY A 469 7.22 -5.10 -1.28
C GLY A 469 7.92 -4.87 0.04
N TRP A 470 7.16 -4.89 1.15
CA TRP A 470 7.66 -4.77 2.53
C TRP A 470 8.76 -5.78 2.91
N GLY A 471 8.88 -6.89 2.19
CA GLY A 471 9.85 -7.95 2.42
C GLY A 471 11.18 -7.80 1.69
N GLY A 472 12.28 -8.08 2.40
CA GLY A 472 13.59 -8.31 1.79
C GLY A 472 14.49 -7.10 1.53
N VAL A 473 14.14 -5.90 1.97
CA VAL A 473 15.12 -4.79 2.03
C VAL A 473 15.74 -4.74 3.43
N GLY A 474 17.07 -4.87 3.53
CA GLY A 474 17.79 -4.62 4.79
C GLY A 474 17.65 -5.66 5.90
N GLY A 475 17.41 -6.93 5.56
CA GLY A 475 17.49 -8.05 6.52
C GLY A 475 16.20 -8.45 7.24
N ASN A 476 15.05 -7.98 6.75
CA ASN A 476 13.75 -8.56 7.13
C ASN A 476 13.56 -9.93 6.46
N ASP A 477 12.68 -10.76 7.03
CA ASP A 477 12.00 -11.83 6.30
C ASP A 477 11.37 -11.30 4.98
N PRO A 478 10.98 -12.18 4.03
CA PRO A 478 9.95 -11.80 3.07
C PRO A 478 8.68 -11.46 3.85
N GLY A 479 8.44 -10.18 4.11
CA GLY A 479 7.45 -9.67 5.07
C GLY A 479 5.98 -9.93 4.72
N TYR A 480 5.71 -10.39 3.51
CA TYR A 480 4.46 -11.01 3.05
C TYR A 480 4.82 -11.85 1.80
N PRO A 481 5.29 -13.11 1.95
CA PRO A 481 5.61 -13.96 0.81
C PRO A 481 4.33 -14.60 0.29
N ASP A 482 3.93 -14.26 -0.93
CA ASP A 482 2.72 -14.83 -1.53
C ASP A 482 2.70 -16.37 -1.48
N VAL A 483 3.87 -17.03 -1.57
CA VAL A 483 4.01 -18.43 -1.14
C VAL A 483 5.36 -18.68 -0.44
N ARG A 484 5.32 -19.41 0.68
CA ARG A 484 6.51 -19.91 1.40
C ARG A 484 6.39 -21.38 1.77
N PHE A 485 7.52 -22.09 1.74
CA PHE A 485 7.64 -23.50 2.10
C PHE A 485 8.83 -23.75 3.03
N TYR A 486 8.60 -24.48 4.11
CA TYR A 486 9.64 -24.92 5.04
C TYR A 486 9.78 -26.45 5.04
N TRP A 487 11.02 -26.92 5.15
CA TRP A 487 11.34 -28.28 5.59
C TRP A 487 12.31 -28.18 6.75
N ILE A 488 11.96 -28.80 7.88
CA ILE A 488 12.67 -28.62 9.14
C ILE A 488 12.81 -29.99 9.81
N GLY A 489 14.03 -30.52 9.86
CA GLY A 489 14.33 -31.80 10.52
C GLY A 489 14.05 -31.75 12.01
N ASN A 490 13.31 -32.72 12.54
CA ASN A 490 12.99 -32.74 13.96
C ASN A 490 14.24 -33.14 14.79
N PRO A 491 14.44 -32.57 16.00
CA PRO A 491 15.66 -32.81 16.80
C PRO A 491 15.91 -34.27 17.21
N ASP A 492 14.90 -35.14 17.12
CA ASP A 492 15.04 -36.57 17.41
C ASP A 492 15.54 -37.41 16.22
N GLY A 493 15.66 -36.79 15.03
CA GLY A 493 16.17 -37.39 13.80
C GLY A 493 15.26 -38.45 13.14
N LYS A 494 14.00 -38.60 13.58
CA LYS A 494 13.09 -39.63 13.04
C LYS A 494 12.35 -39.17 11.79
N ASP A 495 11.94 -37.91 11.76
CA ASP A 495 11.19 -37.28 10.68
C ASP A 495 11.51 -35.78 10.59
N ALA A 496 10.76 -35.06 9.76
CA ALA A 496 10.85 -33.61 9.60
C ALA A 496 9.45 -33.02 9.49
N ARG A 497 9.24 -31.82 10.03
CA ARG A 497 8.02 -31.05 9.76
C ARG A 497 8.17 -30.31 8.43
N VAL A 498 7.06 -30.19 7.70
CA VAL A 498 6.95 -29.41 6.47
C VAL A 498 5.73 -28.51 6.54
N GLU A 499 5.88 -27.27 6.10
CA GLU A 499 4.87 -26.22 6.26
C GLU A 499 4.80 -25.41 4.96
N MET A 500 3.59 -25.17 4.44
CA MET A 500 3.36 -24.39 3.23
C MET A 500 2.28 -23.33 3.49
N HIS A 501 2.64 -22.07 3.30
CA HIS A 501 1.74 -20.93 3.44
C HIS A 501 1.56 -20.25 2.08
N VAL A 502 0.37 -19.72 1.85
CA VAL A 502 0.04 -18.86 0.70
C VAL A 502 -0.64 -17.62 1.26
N ASP A 503 -0.11 -16.44 1.01
CA ASP A 503 -0.66 -15.18 1.54
C ASP A 503 -1.77 -14.59 0.67
N PRO A 504 -2.76 -13.88 1.26
CA PRO A 504 -2.94 -13.67 2.71
C PRO A 504 -3.47 -14.94 3.43
N HIS A 505 -2.87 -15.30 4.56
CA HIS A 505 -3.38 -16.37 5.44
C HIS A 505 -3.52 -15.94 6.90
N GLY A 506 -4.53 -16.49 7.58
CA GLY A 506 -4.66 -16.39 9.04
C GLY A 506 -3.60 -17.24 9.77
N THR A 507 -3.42 -17.00 11.07
CA THR A 507 -2.38 -17.62 11.92
C THR A 507 -2.38 -19.15 11.96
N ASP A 508 -3.45 -19.82 11.53
CA ASP A 508 -3.52 -21.28 11.38
C ASP A 508 -4.01 -21.76 9.99
N ASP A 509 -4.25 -20.87 9.02
CA ASP A 509 -4.64 -21.26 7.65
C ASP A 509 -3.41 -21.54 6.77
N PHE A 510 -2.66 -22.57 7.13
CA PHE A 510 -1.57 -23.05 6.30
C PHE A 510 -1.43 -24.57 6.36
N TRP A 511 -0.88 -25.15 5.30
CA TRP A 511 -0.71 -26.59 5.23
C TRP A 511 0.48 -27.01 6.10
N LYS A 512 0.26 -28.03 6.94
CA LYS A 512 1.27 -28.64 7.81
C LYS A 512 1.33 -30.14 7.49
N GLY A 513 2.54 -30.72 7.46
CA GLY A 513 2.76 -32.12 7.16
C GLY A 513 4.04 -32.69 7.77
N ILE A 514 4.28 -33.98 7.52
CA ILE A 514 5.47 -34.70 7.97
C ILE A 514 6.20 -35.28 6.75
N ALA A 515 7.51 -35.08 6.71
CA ALA A 515 8.43 -35.62 5.71
C ALA A 515 9.46 -36.58 6.37
N GLY A 516 10.25 -37.28 5.56
CA GLY A 516 11.33 -38.11 6.07
C GLY A 516 12.45 -37.27 6.71
N SER A 517 13.23 -37.88 7.62
CA SER A 517 14.33 -37.21 8.35
C SER A 517 15.55 -36.81 7.52
N THR A 518 15.62 -37.24 6.26
CA THR A 518 16.65 -36.79 5.31
C THR A 518 16.09 -35.65 4.48
N ALA A 519 16.84 -34.54 4.41
CA ALA A 519 16.44 -33.40 3.58
C ALA A 519 16.26 -33.83 2.11
N PRO A 520 15.29 -33.24 1.38
CA PRO A 520 15.10 -33.52 -0.04
C PRO A 520 16.34 -33.08 -0.84
N ARG A 521 16.62 -33.75 -1.96
CA ARG A 521 17.61 -33.28 -2.95
C ARG A 521 17.06 -32.15 -3.81
N SER A 522 15.74 -32.11 -3.96
CA SER A 522 15.05 -31.10 -4.75
C SER A 522 13.72 -30.69 -4.13
N VAL A 523 13.45 -29.40 -4.14
CA VAL A 523 12.12 -28.83 -3.88
C VAL A 523 11.69 -28.06 -5.12
N THR A 524 10.51 -28.37 -5.64
CA THR A 524 9.94 -27.68 -6.81
C THR A 524 8.62 -27.04 -6.45
N PHE A 525 8.54 -25.72 -6.58
CA PHE A 525 7.26 -25.01 -6.67
C PHE A 525 6.75 -25.17 -8.11
N VAL A 526 5.53 -25.67 -8.25
CA VAL A 526 4.83 -25.78 -9.53
C VAL A 526 3.66 -24.80 -9.50
N LEU A 527 3.81 -23.73 -10.28
CA LEU A 527 2.89 -22.63 -10.44
C LEU A 527 1.98 -22.91 -11.65
N ARG A 528 0.67 -22.79 -11.47
CA ARG A 528 -0.34 -22.79 -12.55
C ARG A 528 -1.35 -21.66 -12.31
N PRO A 529 -2.14 -21.22 -13.31
CA PRO A 529 -3.15 -20.20 -13.10
C PRO A 529 -4.04 -20.49 -11.87
N GLY A 530 -4.04 -19.58 -10.91
CA GLY A 530 -4.81 -19.69 -9.66
C GLY A 530 -4.34 -20.75 -8.64
N THR A 531 -3.27 -21.52 -8.87
CA THR A 531 -2.79 -22.56 -7.93
C THR A 531 -1.27 -22.67 -7.82
N VAL A 532 -0.81 -23.13 -6.65
CA VAL A 532 0.58 -23.50 -6.41
C VAL A 532 0.66 -24.84 -5.70
N SER A 533 1.58 -25.68 -6.13
CA SER A 533 1.92 -26.93 -5.44
C SER A 533 3.42 -27.03 -5.18
N VAL A 534 3.80 -27.77 -4.15
CA VAL A 534 5.20 -28.04 -3.80
C VAL A 534 5.46 -29.54 -3.88
N ALA A 535 6.53 -29.91 -4.57
CA ALA A 535 7.01 -31.28 -4.69
C ALA A 535 8.39 -31.45 -4.05
N LEU A 536 8.57 -32.55 -3.31
CA LEU A 536 9.85 -32.99 -2.74
C LEU A 536 10.35 -34.21 -3.50
N ASP A 537 11.57 -34.16 -4.04
CA ASP A 537 12.16 -35.23 -4.86
C ASP A 537 11.19 -35.75 -5.95
N GLY A 538 10.48 -34.83 -6.60
CA GLY A 538 9.51 -35.10 -7.67
C GLY A 538 8.12 -35.57 -7.22
N LYS A 539 7.86 -35.69 -5.91
CA LYS A 539 6.54 -36.05 -5.36
C LYS A 539 5.85 -34.83 -4.74
N THR A 540 4.69 -34.43 -5.28
CA THR A 540 3.83 -33.40 -4.68
C THR A 540 3.47 -33.76 -3.23
N VAL A 541 3.69 -32.82 -2.32
CA VAL A 541 3.34 -32.94 -0.89
C VAL A 541 2.20 -32.00 -0.48
N ALA A 542 2.10 -30.84 -1.13
CA ALA A 542 1.10 -29.82 -0.84
C ALA A 542 0.64 -29.15 -2.14
N GLU A 543 -0.63 -28.72 -2.16
CA GLU A 543 -1.24 -27.93 -3.22
C GLU A 543 -2.25 -26.98 -2.56
N ARG A 544 -2.21 -25.70 -2.96
CA ARG A 544 -3.03 -24.62 -2.38
C ARG A 544 -3.58 -23.73 -3.51
N PRO A 545 -4.80 -23.19 -3.38
CA PRO A 545 -5.26 -22.11 -4.23
C PRO A 545 -4.42 -20.86 -3.97
N TRP A 546 -4.16 -20.09 -5.03
CA TRP A 546 -3.51 -18.77 -4.97
C TRP A 546 -4.14 -17.87 -6.05
N PRO A 547 -5.35 -17.32 -5.80
CA PRO A 547 -6.12 -16.59 -6.82
C PRO A 547 -5.42 -15.34 -7.37
N ALA A 548 -4.48 -14.76 -6.63
CA ALA A 548 -3.73 -13.60 -7.07
C ALA A 548 -2.70 -13.91 -8.17
N LEU A 549 -2.29 -15.18 -8.33
CA LEU A 549 -1.27 -15.63 -9.28
C LEU A 549 -1.83 -15.64 -10.72
N ARG A 550 -1.43 -14.61 -11.48
CA ARG A 550 -1.97 -14.28 -12.82
C ARG A 550 -0.89 -13.77 -13.78
N SER A 551 -1.23 -13.62 -15.06
CA SER A 551 -0.34 -13.06 -16.07
C SER A 551 0.12 -11.63 -15.72
N GLY A 552 1.42 -11.36 -15.86
CA GLY A 552 2.07 -10.09 -15.51
C GLY A 552 2.62 -9.98 -14.08
N ILE A 553 2.45 -11.01 -13.24
CA ILE A 553 3.07 -11.08 -11.91
C ILE A 553 4.55 -11.44 -12.03
N GLY A 554 5.42 -10.64 -11.41
CA GLY A 554 6.84 -10.95 -11.23
C GLY A 554 7.15 -11.33 -9.79
N LEU A 555 7.85 -12.46 -9.60
CA LEU A 555 8.23 -12.98 -8.28
C LEU A 555 9.77 -12.94 -8.07
N ARG A 556 10.18 -12.44 -6.91
CA ARG A 556 11.50 -12.63 -6.32
C ARG A 556 11.63 -14.04 -5.75
N VAL A 557 12.87 -14.51 -5.60
CA VAL A 557 13.21 -15.85 -5.13
C VAL A 557 14.03 -15.77 -3.84
N TYR A 558 13.61 -16.53 -2.82
CA TYR A 558 14.27 -16.63 -1.52
C TYR A 558 14.65 -18.09 -1.22
N ALA A 559 15.84 -18.31 -0.66
CA ALA A 559 16.26 -19.58 -0.10
C ALA A 559 17.19 -19.36 1.11
N PHE A 560 16.81 -19.82 2.30
CA PHE A 560 17.52 -19.54 3.55
C PHE A 560 17.47 -20.68 4.57
N SER A 561 18.45 -20.76 5.46
CA SER A 561 18.48 -21.71 6.59
C SER A 561 17.34 -21.48 7.58
N HIS A 562 16.82 -22.56 8.16
CA HIS A 562 15.83 -22.49 9.24
C HIS A 562 16.12 -23.54 10.33
N PRO A 563 16.25 -23.17 11.61
CA PRO A 563 16.45 -24.11 12.70
C PRO A 563 15.16 -24.81 13.09
N ALA A 564 15.28 -25.90 13.86
CA ALA A 564 14.13 -26.63 14.39
C ALA A 564 13.33 -25.82 15.44
N ASP A 565 14.04 -25.00 16.20
CA ASP A 565 13.51 -24.10 17.24
C ASP A 565 14.49 -22.92 17.38
N VAL A 566 14.05 -21.84 18.02
CA VAL A 566 14.87 -20.64 18.22
C VAL A 566 16.17 -20.98 18.96
N ASN A 567 17.28 -20.36 18.53
CA ASN A 567 18.64 -20.56 19.03
C ASN A 567 19.26 -21.96 18.82
N LEU A 568 18.58 -22.89 18.13
CA LEU A 568 19.22 -24.12 17.65
C LEU A 568 20.06 -23.85 16.39
N PRO A 569 21.13 -24.62 16.14
CA PRO A 569 21.93 -24.46 14.92
C PRO A 569 21.13 -24.90 13.68
N ALA A 570 21.40 -24.25 12.54
CA ALA A 570 20.78 -24.55 11.26
C ALA A 570 21.84 -24.71 10.16
N ARG A 571 21.63 -25.63 9.23
CA ARG A 571 22.49 -25.81 8.06
C ARG A 571 21.67 -25.99 6.79
N MET A 572 22.18 -25.48 5.68
CA MET A 572 21.63 -25.62 4.34
C MET A 572 22.76 -25.66 3.31
N GLY A 573 22.76 -26.66 2.43
CA GLY A 573 23.61 -26.65 1.22
C GLY A 573 22.73 -26.42 0.00
N LEU A 574 22.81 -25.26 -0.64
CA LEU A 574 22.05 -24.90 -1.84
C LEU A 574 22.93 -25.00 -3.08
N ARG A 575 22.58 -25.87 -4.01
CA ARG A 575 23.35 -26.17 -5.23
C ARG A 575 22.92 -25.36 -6.44
N SER A 576 21.62 -25.21 -6.66
CA SER A 576 21.12 -24.47 -7.81
C SER A 576 19.67 -24.04 -7.64
N ILE A 577 19.30 -22.96 -8.32
CA ILE A 577 17.92 -22.53 -8.53
C ILE A 577 17.68 -22.50 -10.03
N ASN A 578 16.75 -23.32 -10.51
CA ASN A 578 16.39 -23.42 -11.93
C ASN A 578 14.91 -23.11 -12.13
N VAL A 579 14.59 -22.44 -13.22
CA VAL A 579 13.22 -22.16 -13.66
C VAL A 579 12.98 -22.87 -14.99
N ALA A 580 11.86 -23.57 -15.09
CA ALA A 580 11.35 -24.10 -16.35
C ALA A 580 9.92 -23.59 -16.57
N ARG A 581 9.64 -23.06 -17.75
CA ARG A 581 8.37 -22.41 -18.13
C ARG A 581 7.74 -23.18 -19.29
N ILE A 582 6.44 -23.38 -19.22
CA ILE A 582 5.60 -23.89 -20.30
C ILE A 582 4.62 -22.77 -20.62
N TYR A 583 4.77 -22.16 -21.79
CA TYR A 583 3.79 -21.22 -22.33
C TYR A 583 2.56 -21.98 -22.85
N PRO A 584 1.38 -21.36 -22.81
CA PRO A 584 0.13 -22.03 -23.14
C PRO A 584 0.11 -22.50 -24.60
N THR A 585 -0.50 -23.66 -24.84
CA THR A 585 -0.51 -24.29 -26.17
C THR A 585 -1.42 -23.55 -27.15
N ALA A 586 -2.44 -22.86 -26.63
CA ALA A 586 -3.35 -22.02 -27.39
C ALA A 586 -3.23 -20.56 -26.91
N PRO A 587 -3.39 -19.57 -27.81
CA PRO A 587 -3.53 -18.18 -27.38
C PRO A 587 -4.77 -18.01 -26.50
N GLU A 588 -4.74 -17.02 -25.60
CA GLU A 588 -5.90 -16.61 -24.82
C GLU A 588 -7.09 -16.31 -25.75
N ALA A 589 -8.29 -16.74 -25.37
CA ALA A 589 -9.48 -16.39 -26.12
C ALA A 589 -9.83 -14.92 -25.84
N ILE A 590 -9.33 -13.99 -26.66
CA ILE A 590 -9.53 -12.55 -26.45
C ILE A 590 -10.97 -12.11 -26.79
N GLU A 591 -11.67 -12.90 -27.60
CA GLU A 591 -13.03 -12.63 -28.08
C GLU A 591 -14.11 -13.28 -27.19
N PRO A 592 -15.33 -12.70 -27.15
CA PRO A 592 -16.50 -13.36 -26.56
C PRO A 592 -16.93 -14.58 -27.40
N ALA A 593 -17.97 -15.31 -26.96
CA ALA A 593 -18.48 -16.47 -27.68
C ALA A 593 -18.97 -16.09 -29.10
N PRO A 594 -18.88 -16.98 -30.11
CA PRO A 594 -19.25 -16.66 -31.48
C PRO A 594 -20.67 -16.10 -31.63
N GLY A 595 -20.79 -14.87 -32.14
CA GLY A 595 -22.06 -14.16 -32.30
C GLY A 595 -22.44 -13.23 -31.15
N VAL A 596 -21.68 -13.23 -30.06
CA VAL A 596 -21.82 -12.28 -28.94
C VAL A 596 -20.98 -11.03 -29.25
N GLU A 597 -21.54 -9.83 -29.05
CA GLU A 597 -20.77 -8.60 -29.18
C GLU A 597 -19.88 -8.36 -27.94
N PRO A 598 -18.66 -7.80 -28.10
CA PRO A 598 -17.87 -7.33 -26.98
C PRO A 598 -18.60 -6.34 -26.06
N LEU A 599 -18.06 -6.15 -24.86
CA LEU A 599 -18.53 -5.10 -23.95
C LEU A 599 -18.21 -3.70 -24.50
N PRO A 600 -19.05 -2.70 -24.25
CA PRO A 600 -18.87 -1.37 -24.80
C PRO A 600 -17.59 -0.70 -24.28
N VAL A 601 -16.96 0.06 -25.17
CA VAL A 601 -15.79 0.90 -24.87
C VAL A 601 -16.11 2.33 -25.25
N GLU A 602 -15.99 3.23 -24.28
CA GLU A 602 -16.26 4.66 -24.41
C GLU A 602 -14.97 5.42 -24.73
N THR A 603 -15.02 6.34 -25.68
CA THR A 603 -13.95 7.32 -25.92
C THR A 603 -14.17 8.54 -25.05
N LEU A 604 -13.29 8.73 -24.06
CA LEU A 604 -13.35 9.81 -23.07
C LEU A 604 -12.58 11.06 -23.52
N PHE A 605 -11.56 10.85 -24.36
CA PHE A 605 -10.68 11.87 -24.94
C PHE A 605 -10.23 11.41 -26.32
N ASP A 606 -10.27 12.29 -27.31
CA ASP A 606 -9.94 12.03 -28.73
C ASP A 606 -8.92 13.03 -29.30
N GLY A 607 -8.18 13.71 -28.43
CA GLY A 607 -7.21 14.74 -28.81
C GLY A 607 -7.74 16.17 -28.73
N ALA A 608 -9.02 16.37 -28.39
CA ALA A 608 -9.64 17.68 -28.20
C ALA A 608 -10.06 17.96 -26.74
N PRO A 609 -10.21 19.24 -26.32
CA PRO A 609 -10.76 19.59 -25.02
C PRO A 609 -12.16 19.00 -24.81
N THR A 610 -12.38 18.37 -23.65
CA THR A 610 -13.59 17.62 -23.29
C THR A 610 -14.00 17.94 -21.85
N PRO A 611 -15.30 18.00 -21.51
CA PRO A 611 -15.72 18.20 -20.12
C PRO A 611 -15.34 17.05 -19.18
N VAL A 612 -14.88 15.90 -19.70
CA VAL A 612 -14.41 14.76 -18.90
C VAL A 612 -13.06 15.06 -18.22
N PHE A 613 -12.25 15.96 -18.77
CA PHE A 613 -10.90 16.24 -18.30
C PHE A 613 -10.62 17.74 -18.13
N GLU A 614 -10.03 18.09 -17.00
CA GLU A 614 -9.58 19.44 -16.66
C GLU A 614 -8.05 19.54 -16.83
N PRO A 615 -7.53 20.71 -17.27
CA PRO A 615 -6.11 21.02 -17.22
C PRO A 615 -5.53 20.84 -15.82
N ALA A 616 -4.39 20.16 -15.72
CA ALA A 616 -3.71 19.86 -14.46
C ALA A 616 -2.22 20.17 -14.54
N ALA A 617 -1.70 20.83 -13.50
CA ALA A 617 -0.27 21.11 -13.34
C ALA A 617 0.13 21.21 -11.86
N VAL A 618 1.28 20.63 -11.49
CA VAL A 618 1.85 20.68 -10.14
C VAL A 618 3.37 20.46 -10.21
N ALA A 619 4.08 20.57 -9.09
CA ALA A 619 5.52 20.26 -8.97
C ALA A 619 6.40 20.86 -10.10
N GLY A 620 6.18 22.15 -10.40
CA GLY A 620 6.89 22.92 -11.43
C GLY A 620 6.30 22.86 -12.84
N GLY A 621 5.24 22.08 -13.06
CA GLY A 621 4.46 22.10 -14.30
C GLY A 621 3.64 23.38 -14.51
N ASP A 622 3.30 23.65 -15.77
CA ASP A 622 2.46 24.78 -16.21
C ASP A 622 1.71 24.34 -17.49
N PHE A 623 0.38 24.22 -17.40
CA PHE A 623 -0.42 23.73 -18.53
C PHE A 623 -0.52 24.76 -19.65
N ASP A 624 -0.71 26.05 -19.34
CA ASP A 624 -0.86 27.11 -20.35
C ASP A 624 0.46 27.38 -21.09
N ALA A 625 1.61 27.14 -20.44
CA ALA A 625 2.92 27.29 -21.05
C ALA A 625 3.40 26.04 -21.84
N PHE A 626 3.12 24.83 -21.35
CA PHE A 626 3.73 23.60 -21.89
C PHE A 626 2.77 22.73 -22.72
N ALA A 627 1.45 22.89 -22.57
CA ALA A 627 0.46 22.04 -23.21
C ALA A 627 -0.24 22.74 -24.38
N ARG A 628 -0.49 22.00 -25.46
CA ARG A 628 -1.15 22.50 -26.67
C ARG A 628 -1.95 21.40 -27.37
N TYR A 629 -3.20 21.72 -27.71
CA TYR A 629 -4.03 20.88 -28.57
C TYR A 629 -3.65 21.13 -30.03
N VAL A 630 -3.08 20.12 -30.69
CA VAL A 630 -2.54 20.20 -32.06
C VAL A 630 -2.64 18.85 -32.76
N ASP A 631 -3.02 18.85 -34.03
CA ASP A 631 -3.10 17.66 -34.90
C ASP A 631 -3.90 16.47 -34.33
N GLY A 632 -4.96 16.73 -33.55
CA GLY A 632 -5.76 15.69 -32.91
C GLY A 632 -5.06 15.03 -31.72
N ALA A 633 -4.22 15.78 -31.00
CA ALA A 633 -3.55 15.34 -29.79
C ALA A 633 -3.38 16.50 -28.79
N LEU A 634 -3.29 16.15 -27.51
CA LEU A 634 -2.70 17.01 -26.49
C LEU A 634 -1.19 16.76 -26.47
N ALA A 635 -0.41 17.69 -27.05
CA ALA A 635 1.04 17.68 -26.97
C ALA A 635 1.50 18.53 -25.78
N ILE A 636 2.33 17.95 -24.92
CA ILE A 636 2.92 18.57 -23.74
C ILE A 636 4.43 18.47 -23.92
N ASP A 637 5.11 19.62 -23.98
CA ASP A 637 6.55 19.72 -24.17
C ASP A 637 7.14 20.52 -22.98
N VAL A 638 7.65 19.84 -21.94
CA VAL A 638 8.13 20.48 -20.69
C VAL A 638 9.65 20.67 -20.74
N PRO A 639 10.18 21.91 -20.66
CA PRO A 639 11.61 22.18 -20.65
C PRO A 639 12.32 21.70 -19.38
N ALA A 640 13.64 21.53 -19.46
CA ALA A 640 14.47 21.30 -18.29
C ALA A 640 14.48 22.52 -17.34
N GLY A 641 14.69 22.28 -16.04
CA GLY A 641 14.72 23.31 -14.99
C GLY A 641 13.38 23.55 -14.27
N HIS A 642 12.33 22.78 -14.56
CA HIS A 642 10.97 22.97 -14.05
C HIS A 642 10.57 21.95 -12.96
N SER A 643 11.46 21.66 -12.00
CA SER A 643 11.29 20.58 -11.01
C SER A 643 10.85 19.28 -11.70
N TRP A 644 9.78 18.61 -11.27
CA TRP A 644 9.26 17.40 -11.91
C TRP A 644 8.41 17.66 -13.16
N GLY A 645 8.03 18.91 -13.39
CA GLY A 645 7.34 19.34 -14.62
C GLY A 645 5.94 18.75 -14.79
N LYS A 646 5.29 18.30 -13.70
CA LYS A 646 4.05 17.51 -13.76
C LYS A 646 2.92 18.30 -14.43
N THR A 647 2.60 17.98 -15.68
CA THR A 647 1.63 18.70 -16.51
C THR A 647 0.80 17.72 -17.34
N GLY A 648 -0.52 17.91 -17.38
CA GLY A 648 -1.43 17.05 -18.13
C GLY A 648 -2.89 17.24 -17.73
N LEU A 649 -3.62 16.14 -17.54
CA LEU A 649 -5.06 16.15 -17.31
C LEU A 649 -5.42 15.53 -15.96
N ILE A 650 -6.50 16.03 -15.34
CA ILE A 650 -7.21 15.37 -14.24
C ILE A 650 -8.66 15.11 -14.66
N SER A 651 -9.25 13.98 -14.28
CA SER A 651 -10.65 13.71 -14.58
C SER A 651 -11.58 14.63 -13.78
N ALA A 652 -12.60 15.18 -14.43
CA ALA A 652 -13.57 16.08 -13.82
C ALA A 652 -14.40 15.36 -12.73
N GLU A 653 -14.76 14.11 -13.03
CA GLU A 653 -15.50 13.14 -12.21
C GLU A 653 -14.65 11.87 -11.99
N PRO A 654 -15.06 10.92 -11.11
CA PRO A 654 -14.39 9.63 -10.98
C PRO A 654 -14.35 8.87 -12.32
N LEU A 655 -13.14 8.61 -12.81
CA LEU A 655 -12.91 7.97 -14.10
C LEU A 655 -13.12 6.44 -14.03
N VAL A 656 -12.68 5.84 -12.91
CA VAL A 656 -12.83 4.41 -12.63
C VAL A 656 -13.81 4.25 -11.48
N VAL A 657 -14.87 3.47 -11.70
CA VAL A 657 -15.84 3.07 -10.67
C VAL A 657 -15.78 1.55 -10.59
N LEU A 658 -15.46 1.03 -9.40
CA LEU A 658 -15.43 -0.41 -9.15
C LEU A 658 -16.73 -0.79 -8.44
N ASP A 659 -17.70 -1.30 -9.19
CA ASP A 659 -18.88 -1.97 -8.64
C ASP A 659 -18.67 -3.50 -8.59
N ASN A 660 -19.71 -4.28 -8.31
CA ASN A 660 -19.62 -5.73 -8.15
C ASN A 660 -19.07 -6.44 -9.40
N ARG A 661 -19.16 -5.85 -10.61
CA ARG A 661 -18.57 -6.42 -11.82
C ARG A 661 -17.04 -6.52 -11.72
N ALA A 662 -16.40 -5.69 -10.90
CA ALA A 662 -14.94 -5.70 -10.67
C ALA A 662 -14.43 -6.91 -9.85
N TYR A 663 -15.33 -7.75 -9.31
CA TYR A 663 -14.98 -9.09 -8.83
C TYR A 663 -14.69 -10.08 -9.97
N GLU A 664 -15.30 -9.87 -11.16
CA GLU A 664 -15.20 -10.79 -12.29
C GLU A 664 -14.32 -10.25 -13.43
N THR A 665 -14.43 -8.96 -13.76
CA THR A 665 -13.63 -8.34 -14.83
C THR A 665 -13.19 -6.91 -14.49
N PRO A 666 -11.93 -6.53 -14.75
CA PRO A 666 -11.44 -5.20 -14.44
C PRO A 666 -12.01 -4.12 -15.37
N VAL A 667 -12.06 -2.89 -14.86
CA VAL A 667 -12.17 -1.69 -15.68
C VAL A 667 -10.83 -1.45 -16.38
N ARG A 668 -10.83 -1.36 -17.70
CA ARG A 668 -9.67 -1.03 -18.51
C ARG A 668 -9.72 0.43 -18.95
N LEU A 669 -8.67 1.18 -18.62
CA LEU A 669 -8.34 2.43 -19.31
C LEU A 669 -7.34 2.11 -20.44
N THR A 670 -7.55 2.61 -21.65
CA THR A 670 -6.53 2.55 -22.71
C THR A 670 -6.10 3.95 -23.10
N LEU A 671 -4.82 4.27 -22.91
CA LEU A 671 -4.20 5.50 -23.40
C LEU A 671 -3.54 5.19 -24.75
N THR A 672 -3.73 6.08 -25.72
CA THR A 672 -3.00 6.06 -26.99
C THR A 672 -2.14 7.31 -27.07
N VAL A 673 -0.84 7.16 -27.20
CA VAL A 673 0.16 8.24 -27.28
C VAL A 673 0.92 8.21 -28.61
N ASP A 674 1.68 9.24 -28.91
CA ASP A 674 2.72 9.18 -29.94
C ASP A 674 3.99 8.55 -29.33
N PRO A 675 4.40 7.33 -29.74
CA PRO A 675 5.51 6.62 -29.12
C PRO A 675 6.86 7.29 -29.38
N ALA A 676 7.00 8.05 -30.48
CA ALA A 676 8.25 8.73 -30.84
C ALA A 676 8.43 10.09 -30.13
N ARG A 677 7.37 10.61 -29.49
CA ARG A 677 7.36 11.93 -28.82
C ARG A 677 6.97 11.88 -27.34
N THR A 678 6.70 10.68 -26.80
CA THR A 678 6.33 10.49 -25.41
C THR A 678 7.51 9.92 -24.64
N GLY A 679 7.94 10.64 -23.61
CA GLY A 679 8.96 10.22 -22.65
C GLY A 679 8.32 9.54 -21.45
N THR A 680 8.69 10.00 -20.25
CA THR A 680 8.11 9.49 -19.00
C THR A 680 6.79 10.18 -18.69
N PHE A 681 5.78 9.38 -18.35
CA PHE A 681 4.49 9.89 -17.86
C PHE A 681 3.88 8.96 -16.82
N VAL A 682 2.97 9.53 -16.03
CA VAL A 682 2.28 8.88 -14.91
C VAL A 682 0.78 8.82 -15.19
N VAL A 683 0.16 7.69 -14.83
CA VAL A 683 -1.28 7.58 -14.60
C VAL A 683 -1.48 7.24 -13.13
N ALA A 684 -2.05 8.16 -12.35
CA ALA A 684 -2.37 7.92 -10.95
C ALA A 684 -3.87 7.98 -10.71
N LEU A 685 -4.34 7.16 -9.78
CA LEU A 685 -5.73 7.01 -9.38
C LEU A 685 -5.86 7.23 -7.88
N ALA A 686 -6.83 8.05 -7.46
CA ALA A 686 -7.12 8.29 -6.05
C ALA A 686 -8.62 8.50 -5.81
N GLY A 687 -9.10 8.16 -4.62
CA GLY A 687 -10.47 8.46 -4.20
C GLY A 687 -10.77 9.97 -4.09
N ASP A 688 -9.75 10.79 -3.82
CA ASP A 688 -9.85 12.24 -3.73
C ASP A 688 -9.36 12.93 -5.01
N LYS A 689 -10.09 13.97 -5.45
CA LYS A 689 -9.73 14.79 -6.62
C LYS A 689 -8.61 15.79 -6.27
N VAL A 690 -7.38 15.31 -6.23
CA VAL A 690 -6.16 16.12 -6.07
C VAL A 690 -5.22 15.92 -7.26
N VAL A 691 -4.52 16.98 -7.69
CA VAL A 691 -3.59 16.91 -8.84
C VAL A 691 -2.30 16.18 -8.47
N GLU A 692 -1.79 16.39 -7.25
CA GLU A 692 -0.66 15.60 -6.72
C GLU A 692 -1.22 14.42 -5.93
N MET A 693 -1.44 13.30 -6.60
CA MET A 693 -1.98 12.08 -5.98
C MET A 693 -0.95 11.30 -5.15
N TRP A 694 0.35 11.62 -5.23
CA TRP A 694 1.41 10.85 -4.58
C TRP A 694 1.13 10.52 -3.09
N PRO A 695 0.67 11.45 -2.23
CA PRO A 695 0.47 11.18 -0.80
C PRO A 695 -0.69 10.23 -0.45
N GLY A 696 -1.58 9.91 -1.39
CA GLY A 696 -2.83 9.20 -1.10
C GLY A 696 -3.43 8.45 -2.30
N HIS A 697 -2.60 7.99 -3.22
CA HIS A 697 -3.04 7.25 -4.40
C HIS A 697 -3.48 5.82 -4.04
N ASN A 698 -4.53 5.34 -4.70
CA ASN A 698 -4.90 3.93 -4.73
C ASN A 698 -4.07 3.14 -5.75
N ALA A 699 -3.62 3.80 -6.82
CA ALA A 699 -2.73 3.24 -7.82
C ALA A 699 -1.87 4.34 -8.45
N TRP A 700 -0.59 4.08 -8.69
CA TRP A 700 0.31 4.99 -9.40
C TRP A 700 1.12 4.19 -10.41
N PHE A 701 0.83 4.38 -11.69
CA PHE A 701 1.50 3.69 -12.78
C PHE A 701 2.45 4.64 -13.51
N VAL A 702 3.63 4.14 -13.87
CA VAL A 702 4.62 4.89 -14.68
C VAL A 702 4.98 4.08 -15.91
N LEU A 703 5.03 4.76 -17.06
CA LEU A 703 5.83 4.33 -18.20
C LEU A 703 7.01 5.30 -18.32
N ALA A 704 8.24 4.78 -18.34
CA ALA A 704 9.44 5.57 -18.53
C ALA A 704 10.39 4.92 -19.53
N ARG A 705 11.07 5.72 -20.37
CA ARG A 705 12.28 5.27 -21.06
C ARG A 705 13.46 5.59 -20.15
N LEU A 706 14.23 4.58 -19.74
CA LEU A 706 15.40 4.81 -18.89
C LEU A 706 16.53 5.45 -19.74
N PRO A 707 17.23 6.49 -19.25
CA PRO A 707 18.29 7.14 -20.01
C PRO A 707 19.63 6.39 -19.92
N ASP A 708 19.92 5.80 -18.77
CA ASP A 708 21.20 5.14 -18.46
C ASP A 708 21.17 3.62 -18.72
N GLU A 709 19.99 3.07 -19.03
CA GLU A 709 19.77 1.67 -19.37
C GLU A 709 18.96 1.59 -20.67
N ALA A 710 19.31 0.67 -21.57
CA ALA A 710 18.60 0.47 -22.84
C ALA A 710 17.26 -0.29 -22.63
N SER A 711 16.39 0.23 -21.76
CA SER A 711 15.12 -0.36 -21.36
C SER A 711 14.00 0.67 -21.18
N TYR A 712 12.77 0.24 -21.38
CA TYR A 712 11.58 0.89 -20.83
C TYR A 712 11.25 0.28 -19.47
N LEU A 713 10.72 1.10 -18.57
CA LEU A 713 10.22 0.73 -17.25
C LEU A 713 8.70 0.77 -17.27
N LEU A 714 8.07 -0.36 -16.96
CA LEU A 714 6.70 -0.39 -16.44
C LEU A 714 6.79 -0.34 -14.91
N GLN A 715 6.00 0.51 -14.28
CA GLN A 715 5.91 0.61 -12.82
C GLN A 715 4.47 0.60 -12.35
N ALA A 716 4.21 -0.04 -11.21
CA ALA A 716 2.95 0.02 -10.49
C ALA A 716 3.25 0.19 -8.99
N ASN A 717 2.78 1.29 -8.40
CA ASN A 717 3.01 1.68 -7.02
C ASN A 717 1.68 1.88 -6.27
N ALA A 718 1.70 1.58 -4.98
CA ALA A 718 0.59 1.72 -4.05
C ALA A 718 1.07 2.17 -2.66
N GLY A 719 2.08 3.06 -2.63
CA GLY A 719 2.71 3.59 -1.44
C GLY A 719 4.22 3.38 -1.37
N PRO A 720 4.91 3.99 -0.39
CA PRO A 720 6.36 4.12 -0.34
C PRO A 720 7.13 2.78 -0.26
N TYR A 721 6.48 1.71 0.22
CA TYR A 721 7.06 0.37 0.33
C TYR A 721 6.38 -0.66 -0.59
N ASN A 722 5.40 -0.23 -1.39
CA ASN A 722 4.62 -1.08 -2.27
C ASN A 722 4.88 -0.75 -3.74
N ASP A 723 6.15 -0.80 -4.14
CA ASP A 723 6.60 -0.54 -5.50
C ASP A 723 6.80 -1.83 -6.29
N ARG A 724 6.44 -1.83 -7.58
CA ARG A 724 6.69 -2.92 -8.52
C ARG A 724 7.23 -2.35 -9.82
N VAL A 725 8.25 -3.00 -10.35
CA VAL A 725 8.92 -2.60 -11.60
C VAL A 725 9.10 -3.79 -12.53
N ARG A 726 8.93 -3.55 -13.84
CA ARG A 726 9.35 -4.45 -14.91
C ARG A 726 10.15 -3.66 -15.94
N LYS A 727 11.42 -4.05 -16.15
CA LYS A 727 12.27 -3.50 -17.22
C LYS A 727 12.07 -4.34 -18.48
N ILE A 728 11.84 -3.68 -19.62
CA ILE A 728 11.66 -4.27 -20.95
C ILE A 728 12.75 -3.72 -21.88
N PRO A 729 13.50 -4.56 -22.63
CA PRO A 729 14.51 -4.08 -23.56
C PRO A 729 13.96 -3.03 -24.54
N ALA A 730 14.62 -1.87 -24.64
CA ALA A 730 14.15 -0.77 -25.47
C ALA A 730 14.09 -1.16 -26.96
N ALA A 731 14.98 -2.04 -27.41
CA ALA A 731 14.95 -2.57 -28.77
C ALA A 731 13.65 -3.35 -29.09
N TRP A 732 13.07 -4.08 -28.11
CA TRP A 732 11.77 -4.72 -28.29
C TRP A 732 10.66 -3.67 -28.32
N PHE A 733 10.69 -2.73 -27.37
CA PHE A 733 9.67 -1.70 -27.23
C PHE A 733 9.59 -0.79 -28.47
N ASP A 734 10.74 -0.30 -28.95
CA ASP A 734 10.89 0.54 -30.15
C ASP A 734 10.48 -0.22 -31.44
N ALA A 735 10.49 -1.55 -31.45
CA ALA A 735 10.14 -2.38 -32.61
C ALA A 735 8.66 -2.82 -32.65
N HIS A 736 7.98 -2.90 -31.49
CA HIS A 736 6.66 -3.52 -31.38
C HIS A 736 5.58 -2.62 -30.78
N TRP A 737 5.92 -1.54 -30.08
CA TRP A 737 4.92 -0.69 -29.43
C TRP A 737 4.26 0.29 -30.41
N ASP A 738 2.94 0.23 -30.52
CA ASP A 738 2.12 1.08 -31.39
C ASP A 738 1.65 2.40 -30.74
N GLY A 739 2.09 2.66 -29.50
CA GLY A 739 1.65 3.82 -28.71
C GLY A 739 0.45 3.56 -27.81
N ARG A 740 -0.13 2.35 -27.78
CA ARG A 740 -1.20 2.00 -26.81
C ARG A 740 -0.62 1.49 -25.48
N ILE A 741 -1.22 1.91 -24.37
CA ILE A 741 -0.98 1.37 -23.03
C ILE A 741 -2.34 1.06 -22.40
N GLN A 742 -2.48 -0.12 -21.81
CA GLN A 742 -3.68 -0.54 -21.09
C GLN A 742 -3.42 -0.56 -19.59
N TYR A 743 -4.38 -0.06 -18.82
CA TYR A 743 -4.40 -0.10 -17.37
C TYR A 743 -5.65 -0.87 -16.94
N ASP A 744 -5.46 -2.07 -16.39
CA ASP A 744 -6.55 -2.87 -15.83
C ASP A 744 -6.64 -2.60 -14.34
N ILE A 745 -7.81 -2.20 -13.84
CA ILE A 745 -8.07 -1.95 -12.43
C ILE A 745 -9.24 -2.82 -12.01
N GLY A 746 -9.04 -3.67 -10.99
CA GLY A 746 -10.08 -4.52 -10.42
C GLY A 746 -10.01 -4.54 -8.90
N HIS A 747 -10.73 -5.49 -8.28
CA HIS A 747 -10.67 -5.68 -6.84
C HIS A 747 -9.32 -6.26 -6.39
N ASP A 748 -8.62 -5.48 -5.58
CA ASP A 748 -7.32 -5.68 -4.96
C ASP A 748 -6.15 -5.83 -5.93
N PHE A 749 -6.29 -5.39 -7.18
CA PHE A 749 -5.18 -5.36 -8.14
C PHE A 749 -5.29 -4.24 -9.18
N GLY A 750 -4.14 -3.94 -9.75
CA GLY A 750 -4.09 -3.31 -11.07
C GLY A 750 -2.86 -3.72 -11.87
N CYS A 751 -2.95 -3.50 -13.18
CA CYS A 751 -1.91 -3.85 -14.13
C CYS A 751 -1.66 -2.73 -15.12
N ILE A 752 -0.41 -2.51 -15.51
CA ILE A 752 0.00 -1.74 -16.69
C ILE A 752 0.46 -2.73 -17.77
N ARG A 753 -0.06 -2.60 -18.99
CA ARG A 753 0.20 -3.55 -20.09
C ARG A 753 0.46 -2.84 -21.42
N ILE A 754 1.32 -3.44 -22.23
CA ILE A 754 1.38 -3.20 -23.66
C ILE A 754 0.46 -4.24 -24.34
N PRO A 755 -0.47 -3.84 -25.22
CA PRO A 755 -1.30 -4.78 -25.96
C PRO A 755 -0.43 -5.81 -26.69
N ASP A 756 -0.85 -7.07 -26.66
CA ASP A 756 -0.16 -8.20 -27.32
C ASP A 756 1.32 -8.39 -26.89
N GLY A 757 1.69 -7.87 -25.71
CA GLY A 757 3.06 -7.78 -25.23
C GLY A 757 3.20 -7.78 -23.70
N PRO A 758 4.30 -7.24 -23.16
CA PRO A 758 4.62 -7.34 -21.75
C PRO A 758 3.62 -6.60 -20.85
N SER A 759 3.39 -7.18 -19.68
CA SER A 759 2.60 -6.56 -18.61
C SER A 759 3.27 -6.67 -17.25
N LEU A 760 2.86 -5.76 -16.36
CA LEU A 760 3.17 -5.76 -14.95
C LEU A 760 1.85 -5.66 -14.18
N CYS A 761 1.58 -6.65 -13.33
CA CYS A 761 0.45 -6.66 -12.39
C CYS A 761 0.93 -6.61 -10.94
N ALA A 762 0.16 -5.94 -10.09
CA ALA A 762 0.44 -5.76 -8.68
C ALA A 762 -0.85 -5.84 -7.85
N GLN A 763 -0.73 -6.28 -6.60
CA GLN A 763 -1.77 -6.03 -5.60
C GLN A 763 -1.80 -4.53 -5.26
N LEU A 764 -2.96 -3.90 -5.41
CA LEU A 764 -3.16 -2.47 -5.16
C LEU A 764 -4.38 -2.28 -4.23
N PRO A 765 -4.43 -1.22 -3.40
CA PRO A 765 -5.57 -0.92 -2.52
C PRO A 765 -6.75 -0.31 -3.31
N THR A 766 -7.27 -1.08 -4.27
CA THR A 766 -8.42 -0.76 -5.11
C THR A 766 -9.53 -1.77 -4.83
N SER A 767 -10.68 -1.36 -4.30
CA SER A 767 -11.73 -2.30 -3.90
C SER A 767 -13.11 -1.94 -4.46
N VAL A 768 -14.04 -2.90 -4.44
CA VAL A 768 -15.44 -2.63 -4.81
C VAL A 768 -16.02 -1.54 -3.89
N GLY A 769 -16.78 -0.63 -4.48
CA GLY A 769 -17.21 0.64 -3.89
C GLY A 769 -16.23 1.80 -4.09
N ASN A 770 -15.03 1.57 -4.65
CA ASN A 770 -14.11 2.67 -4.99
C ASN A 770 -14.64 3.48 -6.18
N ARG A 771 -14.48 4.80 -6.08
CA ARG A 771 -14.72 5.77 -7.15
C ARG A 771 -13.45 6.61 -7.25
N LEU A 772 -12.65 6.40 -8.29
CA LEU A 772 -11.30 6.92 -8.40
C LEU A 772 -11.24 7.99 -9.49
N PHE A 773 -10.80 9.19 -9.11
CA PHE A 773 -10.34 10.20 -10.05
C PHE A 773 -9.01 9.76 -10.66
N ALA A 774 -8.71 10.23 -11.88
CA ALA A 774 -7.46 9.92 -12.57
C ALA A 774 -6.68 11.18 -12.91
N THR A 775 -5.37 11.14 -12.74
CA THR A 775 -4.43 12.10 -13.34
C THR A 775 -3.60 11.41 -14.42
N ILE A 776 -3.40 12.08 -15.55
CA ILE A 776 -2.49 11.66 -16.62
C ILE A 776 -1.50 12.81 -16.83
N LEU A 777 -0.27 12.65 -16.36
CA LEU A 777 0.70 13.74 -16.26
C LEU A 777 2.02 13.34 -16.95
N ALA A 778 2.52 14.21 -17.85
CA ALA A 778 3.93 14.17 -18.22
C ALA A 778 4.78 14.34 -16.96
N HIS A 779 5.80 13.51 -16.78
CA HIS A 779 6.61 13.47 -15.55
C HIS A 779 8.08 13.39 -15.92
N ALA A 780 8.93 14.23 -15.33
CA ALA A 780 10.36 14.15 -15.59
C ALA A 780 10.94 12.80 -15.08
N PRO A 781 11.86 12.15 -15.81
CA PRO A 781 12.50 10.91 -15.34
C PRO A 781 13.41 11.14 -14.12
N ALA A 782 13.86 12.38 -13.93
CA ALA A 782 14.51 12.87 -12.71
C ALA A 782 14.22 14.38 -12.59
N GLU A 783 14.30 14.94 -11.39
CA GLU A 783 13.99 16.35 -11.17
C GLU A 783 14.87 17.27 -12.04
N GLY A 784 14.23 18.30 -12.61
CA GLY A 784 14.87 19.29 -13.48
C GLY A 784 15.15 18.81 -14.91
N LYS A 785 14.85 17.55 -15.27
CA LYS A 785 14.96 17.07 -16.65
C LYS A 785 13.75 17.47 -17.48
N ALA A 786 13.96 17.62 -18.79
CA ALA A 786 12.85 17.81 -19.74
C ALA A 786 12.02 16.52 -19.87
N THR A 787 10.74 16.65 -20.21
CA THR A 787 9.87 15.53 -20.53
C THR A 787 8.81 15.93 -21.57
N GLY A 788 8.16 14.94 -22.18
CA GLY A 788 7.12 15.18 -23.16
C GLY A 788 6.07 14.07 -23.16
N LEU A 789 4.84 14.43 -23.46
CA LEU A 789 3.70 13.53 -23.61
C LEU A 789 2.86 14.01 -24.78
N VAL A 790 2.58 13.14 -25.75
CA VAL A 790 1.66 13.46 -26.85
C VAL A 790 0.51 12.47 -26.79
N LEU A 791 -0.53 12.84 -26.05
CA LEU A 791 -1.71 12.02 -25.83
C LEU A 791 -2.71 12.22 -26.96
N ARG A 792 -3.09 11.12 -27.64
CA ARG A 792 -4.03 11.11 -28.76
C ARG A 792 -5.43 10.66 -28.35
N GLN A 793 -5.54 9.64 -27.48
CA GLN A 793 -6.83 9.08 -27.09
C GLN A 793 -6.81 8.54 -25.65
N ILE A 794 -7.93 8.65 -24.94
CA ILE A 794 -8.23 7.88 -23.73
C ILE A 794 -9.57 7.18 -23.96
N THR A 795 -9.61 5.87 -23.76
CA THR A 795 -10.84 5.08 -23.70
C THR A 795 -11.01 4.36 -22.38
N ARG A 796 -12.25 3.99 -22.06
CA ARG A 796 -12.63 3.20 -20.88
C ARG A 796 -13.66 2.15 -21.25
N GLY A 797 -13.54 0.96 -20.69
CA GLY A 797 -14.60 -0.05 -20.72
C GLY A 797 -14.30 -1.15 -19.71
N LEU A 798 -15.24 -2.07 -19.50
CA LEU A 798 -14.93 -3.34 -18.84
C LEU A 798 -14.14 -4.22 -19.81
N VAL A 799 -13.16 -4.99 -19.32
CA VAL A 799 -12.53 -6.02 -20.15
C VAL A 799 -13.60 -7.06 -20.51
N THR A 800 -13.75 -7.37 -21.78
CA THR A 800 -14.67 -8.45 -22.22
C THR A 800 -14.07 -9.78 -21.77
N PRO A 801 -14.77 -10.58 -20.92
CA PRO A 801 -14.23 -11.87 -20.49
C PRO A 801 -14.04 -12.84 -21.67
N PRO A 802 -12.92 -13.58 -21.71
CA PRO A 802 -12.71 -14.69 -22.64
C PRO A 802 -13.92 -15.62 -22.76
N GLY A 803 -14.49 -15.76 -23.96
CA GLY A 803 -15.62 -16.65 -24.20
C GLY A 803 -16.95 -16.23 -23.56
N LEU A 804 -17.13 -14.95 -23.20
CA LEU A 804 -18.39 -14.38 -22.69
C LEU A 804 -19.61 -14.84 -23.52
N THR A 805 -20.61 -15.42 -22.87
CA THR A 805 -21.85 -15.89 -23.49
C THR A 805 -22.90 -14.78 -23.58
N ALA A 806 -23.91 -14.96 -24.44
CA ALA A 806 -24.95 -13.95 -24.67
C ALA A 806 -25.73 -13.60 -23.40
N ASP A 807 -26.13 -14.61 -22.62
CA ASP A 807 -26.80 -14.44 -21.32
C ASP A 807 -25.90 -13.76 -20.29
N HIS A 808 -24.63 -14.18 -20.19
CA HIS A 808 -23.73 -13.63 -19.18
C HIS A 808 -23.30 -12.19 -19.50
N ARG A 809 -23.29 -11.80 -20.78
CA ARG A 809 -23.03 -10.41 -21.21
C ARG A 809 -23.91 -9.40 -20.48
N TRP A 810 -25.16 -9.74 -20.20
CA TRP A 810 -26.13 -8.87 -19.54
C TRP A 810 -25.82 -8.55 -18.08
N PHE A 811 -24.95 -9.31 -17.41
CA PHE A 811 -24.42 -8.95 -16.09
C PHE A 811 -23.45 -7.76 -16.15
N PHE A 812 -22.84 -7.51 -17.32
CA PHE A 812 -21.81 -6.48 -17.49
C PHE A 812 -22.31 -5.20 -18.17
N VAL A 813 -23.49 -5.22 -18.80
CA VAL A 813 -24.14 -4.03 -19.39
C VAL A 813 -24.70 -3.15 -18.26
N ASP A 814 -24.55 -1.82 -18.38
CA ASP A 814 -25.12 -0.88 -17.41
C ASP A 814 -26.66 -0.86 -17.47
N ASP A 815 -27.33 -0.60 -16.34
CA ASP A 815 -28.81 -0.63 -16.20
C ASP A 815 -29.55 0.25 -17.22
N ASP A 816 -28.95 1.36 -17.66
CA ASP A 816 -29.51 2.29 -18.65
C ASP A 816 -29.31 1.84 -20.11
N ALA A 817 -28.42 0.87 -20.33
CA ALA A 817 -28.19 0.20 -21.60
C ALA A 817 -28.82 -1.21 -21.67
N PHE A 818 -29.53 -1.65 -20.62
CA PHE A 818 -30.21 -2.95 -20.57
C PHE A 818 -31.46 -2.99 -21.48
N ASP A 819 -31.45 -3.86 -22.49
CA ASP A 819 -32.60 -4.14 -23.35
C ASP A 819 -33.26 -5.46 -22.92
N ALA A 820 -34.44 -5.33 -22.31
CA ALA A 820 -35.19 -6.47 -21.79
C ALA A 820 -35.74 -7.41 -22.89
N ASP A 821 -36.01 -6.90 -24.09
CA ASP A 821 -36.53 -7.72 -25.18
C ASP A 821 -35.36 -8.54 -25.79
N GLN A 822 -34.20 -7.91 -26.04
CA GLN A 822 -33.01 -8.64 -26.51
C GLN A 822 -32.51 -9.65 -25.46
N TYR A 823 -32.53 -9.32 -24.16
CA TYR A 823 -32.21 -10.27 -23.09
C TYR A 823 -33.09 -11.53 -23.13
N LEU A 824 -34.40 -11.38 -23.37
CA LEU A 824 -35.32 -12.50 -23.47
C LEU A 824 -35.14 -13.31 -24.76
N GLU A 825 -34.75 -12.69 -25.88
CA GLU A 825 -34.36 -13.40 -27.11
C GLU A 825 -33.08 -14.21 -26.90
N ASP A 826 -32.04 -13.62 -26.30
CA ASP A 826 -30.77 -14.28 -26.00
C ASP A 826 -30.97 -15.47 -25.04
N LEU A 827 -31.71 -15.27 -23.95
CA LEU A 827 -32.08 -16.34 -23.00
C LEU A 827 -32.92 -17.44 -23.69
N GLY A 828 -33.83 -17.05 -24.57
CA GLY A 828 -34.65 -17.96 -25.36
C GLY A 828 -33.84 -18.83 -26.33
N SER A 829 -32.73 -18.32 -26.83
CA SER A 829 -31.81 -19.05 -27.73
C SER A 829 -31.00 -20.16 -27.03
N LEU A 830 -30.91 -20.10 -25.70
CA LEU A 830 -30.18 -21.06 -24.85
C LEU A 830 -31.06 -22.19 -24.30
N LEU A 831 -32.38 -22.10 -24.46
CA LEU A 831 -33.33 -23.12 -24.04
C LEU A 831 -33.61 -24.12 -25.20
N PRO A 832 -33.52 -25.45 -24.95
CA PRO A 832 -33.59 -26.49 -26.00
C PRO A 832 -35.01 -26.83 -26.49
#